data_AF-A0A1F4Q1W3-F1
#
_entry.id   AF-A0A1F4Q1W3-F1
#
_cell.length_a   1.000
_cell.length_b   1.000
_cell.length_c   1.000
_cell.angle_alpha   90.00
_cell.angle_beta   90.00
_cell.angle_gamma   90.00
#
_symmetry.space_group_name_H-M   'P 1'
#
loop_
_entity.id
_entity.type
_entity.pdbx_description
1 polymer ?
#
loop_
_entity_poly.entity_id
_entity_poly.type
_entity_poly.pdbx_seq_one_letter_code
_entity_poly.pdbx_strand_id
1 'polypeptide(L)'
;MKTAQHPLVVFHAQSSLTLQRGMTEGRKIDRANQPSPFRSYAGAPVVKLPQPEKYLEGVWPSAIIKPADFTLQRLSNLLYYSAAISAWKQDPKTHAAWALRVNASAGNLHDEEVHLIAEGVSGLENGLYHFNARNFSLELRAPLTPELKQMIAAVSQTEAPLKILLTSLFDRQYWKYGERGWRYCLLDTGHQEAAVRSAGAQLGWPSVVTRTHDDQKLGSVFGLAHDEEVPLAFIEFSLQLKPHGTWTPQTIAFHGQPTPILGTHKQIVDPVTVMAIAATAGEALSRESISTQPFSVPVRPPFSRQRPWIDLVRKRRSATAFDPQSRITNEELRWLLRQAFNQSAYWRQGIIEQHFTLAIVYAQRVAGLEPAIYLYSPGNDQLLEHKKLPIDISSLAGQHALGQEIVSAGAVTIAILTDMQQVLNAFGEKGYRLIHQQAGVVGQALYLAAESLGLQGTAIGAFDDIVPNKLLGMPESMMCLELFALGKARPDQRLTTLPAYGFDQQKTSFDPRSVEVVPEVHTDPQPGLRSKKFMPEGLEALINNLDIWLLQSTAGQFADDLPLEQVRQALGAVSAENREVLAAFQEYQSGKKNLVDFLDTLLDDRFRFLQAQAATVIEWLLDAQVIEAGSARLAEKLDRLYMRPPQVESLEPSPEHRAIIDRSGYRTQFPGRMVDCLLKHDRRLFAPALFTTAEAASDSDLPIGFRQEMTRPSLVATILSHLDIQPGQRVLEIGYGSGWLLAMLADLVGETGEVYGSEIHPALARRGAENVARFGYKNVEWIPTDADGFPDAQLLLEEQFDAIIVSGENPLIGKGHRLKRFLTQLLRDGGHLVTFTNGALDIQRVNSGEDDSGQSFVLGNMIMPPLRLEEALERQLAPEEWFLTKQIELWAEIEYNQPALDRILANERFRPLWAPLFKALEEKTRREALQKYHPVSSDRAVRDELYPYFKKFERDYGVLTSADVAAERERAGFKLAMTNAENYLRNLRNLTSETIDRVMAGARHFPRVFFLPEFYTEENAYWPIDYIMDYGHQMVSLHEQLAYLAFLGVAPGERVFEVGPGTAWLSFIMSHIVGEQGRVDALELVQEIVDLAKRKQAYFGVKTINFYQGDVNRDVPAYLRSSAGTYDRVLVACTAPENAVEELGGLLKPGGRLIHPVYEDSPNGKNMRFYLKAKRPNGRLKIVSSQAFEMKPPDYEKVL
;
A
#
# COMPACT_ATOMS: atom_id res chain seq x y z
N MET A 1 19.29 15.14 -28.24
CA MET A 1 17.99 15.54 -28.86
C MET A 1 17.06 15.98 -27.74
N LYS A 2 16.14 16.91 -27.99
CA LYS A 2 15.07 17.28 -27.05
C LYS A 2 13.81 16.51 -27.44
N THR A 3 13.24 15.71 -26.54
CA THR A 3 11.94 15.04 -26.72
C THR A 3 11.26 14.89 -25.37
N ALA A 4 9.92 14.94 -25.35
CA ALA A 4 9.13 14.57 -24.18
C ALA A 4 9.49 13.15 -23.70
N GLN A 5 9.30 12.85 -22.42
CA GLN A 5 9.44 11.46 -21.95
C GLN A 5 8.48 10.57 -22.73
N HIS A 6 9.04 9.56 -23.38
CA HIS A 6 8.31 8.63 -24.24
C HIS A 6 7.22 7.92 -23.41
N PRO A 7 5.97 7.75 -23.89
CA PRO A 7 4.89 7.11 -23.13
C PRO A 7 5.24 5.76 -22.48
N LEU A 8 6.20 5.01 -23.04
CA LEU A 8 6.69 3.76 -22.48
C LEU A 8 7.59 3.91 -21.26
N VAL A 9 8.34 5.01 -21.14
CA VAL A 9 9.12 5.33 -19.94
C VAL A 9 8.16 5.65 -18.79
N VAL A 10 7.10 6.39 -19.10
CA VAL A 10 6.00 6.70 -18.16
C VAL A 10 5.25 5.43 -17.74
N PHE A 11 4.79 4.61 -18.70
CA PHE A 11 4.16 3.30 -18.42
C PHE A 11 5.08 2.38 -17.60
N HIS A 12 6.39 2.37 -17.90
CA HIS A 12 7.33 1.58 -17.12
C HIS A 12 7.35 2.08 -15.68
N ALA A 13 7.62 3.36 -15.42
CA ALA A 13 7.62 3.92 -14.07
C ALA A 13 6.29 3.69 -13.31
N GLN A 14 5.15 3.84 -13.97
CA GLN A 14 3.81 3.58 -13.39
C GLN A 14 3.62 2.12 -13.00
N SER A 15 4.11 1.17 -13.81
CA SER A 15 4.04 -0.27 -13.56
C SER A 15 5.21 -0.83 -12.74
N SER A 16 6.19 -0.01 -12.36
CA SER A 16 7.35 -0.39 -11.54
C SER A 16 6.98 -0.51 -10.07
N LEU A 17 7.58 -1.48 -9.39
CA LEU A 17 7.46 -1.70 -7.95
C LEU A 17 8.74 -1.23 -7.26
N THR A 18 8.59 -0.77 -6.03
CA THR A 18 9.67 -0.57 -5.06
C THR A 18 9.29 -1.29 -3.77
N LEU A 19 10.23 -1.56 -2.88
CA LEU A 19 9.94 -2.13 -1.54
C LEU A 19 8.84 -1.36 -0.81
N GLN A 20 8.85 -0.03 -0.92
CA GLN A 20 7.89 0.89 -0.30
C GLN A 20 6.48 0.80 -0.92
N ARG A 21 6.39 0.47 -2.22
CA ARG A 21 5.13 0.38 -2.99
C ARG A 21 4.53 -1.03 -3.01
N GLY A 22 5.38 -2.06 -3.06
CA GLY A 22 4.96 -3.46 -3.07
C GLY A 22 4.29 -3.92 -1.77
N MET A 23 4.50 -3.20 -0.65
CA MET A 23 3.87 -3.48 0.65
C MET A 23 2.52 -2.75 0.84
N THR A 24 2.21 -1.71 0.06
CA THR A 24 1.00 -0.89 0.21
C THR A 24 -0.09 -1.21 -0.82
N GLU A 25 0.26 -1.75 -1.99
CA GLU A 25 -0.67 -2.10 -3.09
C GLU A 25 -1.50 -3.38 -2.86
N GLY A 26 -2.05 -3.58 -1.66
CA GLY A 26 -2.89 -4.72 -1.27
C GLY A 26 -4.27 -4.79 -1.96
N ARG A 27 -4.30 -4.96 -3.29
CA ARG A 27 -5.52 -5.00 -4.10
C ARG A 27 -6.35 -6.24 -3.74
N LYS A 28 -7.58 -6.03 -3.24
CA LYS A 28 -8.56 -7.12 -3.03
C LYS A 28 -8.93 -7.74 -4.38
N ILE A 29 -8.42 -8.93 -4.65
CA ILE A 29 -8.70 -9.71 -5.86
C ILE A 29 -10.17 -10.16 -5.85
N ASP A 30 -10.92 -9.80 -6.88
CA ASP A 30 -12.30 -10.29 -7.06
C ASP A 30 -12.29 -11.75 -7.54
N ARG A 31 -12.27 -12.67 -6.57
CA ARG A 31 -12.32 -14.11 -6.83
C ARG A 31 -13.63 -14.56 -7.50
N ALA A 32 -14.72 -13.79 -7.48
CA ALA A 32 -15.96 -14.20 -8.16
C ALA A 32 -15.86 -14.07 -9.69
N ASN A 33 -15.02 -13.13 -10.15
CA ASN A 33 -14.88 -12.75 -11.55
C ASN A 33 -13.52 -13.17 -12.17
N GLN A 34 -12.91 -14.25 -11.70
CA GLN A 34 -11.66 -14.76 -12.29
C GLN A 34 -11.88 -15.22 -13.75
N PRO A 35 -11.11 -14.68 -14.73
CA PRO A 35 -11.18 -15.13 -16.11
C PRO A 35 -10.78 -16.61 -16.29
N SER A 36 -11.44 -17.31 -17.22
CA SER A 36 -11.08 -18.68 -17.60
C SER A 36 -9.69 -18.73 -18.24
N PRO A 37 -8.74 -19.59 -17.77
CA PRO A 37 -7.41 -19.77 -18.37
C PRO A 37 -7.43 -20.64 -19.66
N PHE A 38 -8.60 -20.72 -20.30
CA PHE A 38 -8.83 -21.43 -21.56
C PHE A 38 -9.84 -20.65 -22.42
N ARG A 39 -9.52 -20.43 -23.69
CA ARG A 39 -10.45 -19.99 -24.75
C ARG A 39 -10.99 -21.22 -25.49
N SER A 40 -12.18 -21.09 -26.07
CA SER A 40 -12.64 -21.98 -27.14
C SER A 40 -13.60 -21.23 -28.08
N TYR A 41 -13.73 -21.73 -29.31
CA TYR A 41 -14.63 -21.16 -30.32
C TYR A 41 -15.86 -22.05 -30.52
N ALA A 42 -16.92 -21.75 -29.76
CA ALA A 42 -18.16 -22.49 -29.76
C ALA A 42 -18.81 -22.49 -31.16
N GLY A 43 -18.96 -23.67 -31.75
CA GLY A 43 -19.50 -23.86 -33.11
C GLY A 43 -18.45 -23.98 -34.22
N ALA A 44 -17.15 -23.89 -33.93
CA ALA A 44 -16.10 -24.23 -34.88
C ALA A 44 -16.00 -25.76 -35.07
N PRO A 45 -15.76 -26.27 -36.29
CA PRO A 45 -15.45 -27.69 -36.51
C PRO A 45 -14.19 -28.11 -35.74
N VAL A 46 -14.23 -29.25 -35.05
CA VAL A 46 -13.14 -29.69 -34.16
C VAL A 46 -12.38 -30.89 -34.75
N VAL A 47 -11.06 -30.73 -34.90
CA VAL A 47 -10.13 -31.81 -35.25
C VAL A 47 -9.43 -32.28 -33.97
N LYS A 48 -9.62 -33.55 -33.60
CA LYS A 48 -8.89 -34.15 -32.47
C LYS A 48 -7.44 -34.41 -32.86
N LEU A 49 -6.50 -33.97 -32.04
CA LEU A 49 -5.08 -34.28 -32.26
C LEU A 49 -4.80 -35.76 -31.90
N PRO A 50 -3.98 -36.47 -32.68
CA PRO A 50 -3.53 -37.82 -32.32
C PRO A 50 -2.66 -37.80 -31.06
N GLN A 51 -2.54 -38.94 -30.37
CA GLN A 51 -1.67 -39.05 -29.20
C GLN A 51 -0.21 -38.68 -29.58
N PRO A 52 0.48 -37.88 -28.75
CA PRO A 52 1.84 -37.44 -29.03
C PRO A 52 2.83 -38.61 -28.92
N GLU A 53 3.83 -38.63 -29.79
CA GLU A 53 4.89 -39.61 -29.75
C GLU A 53 5.83 -39.37 -28.56
N LYS A 54 6.26 -40.46 -27.91
CA LYS A 54 7.21 -40.44 -26.79
C LYS A 54 8.68 -40.53 -27.23
N TYR A 55 8.95 -40.28 -28.50
CA TYR A 55 10.30 -40.32 -29.06
C TYR A 55 10.44 -39.20 -30.10
N LEU A 56 11.26 -38.21 -29.76
CA LEU A 56 11.88 -37.28 -30.70
C LEU A 56 13.38 -37.54 -30.63
N GLU A 57 14.08 -37.53 -31.76
CA GLU A 57 15.49 -37.98 -31.84
C GLU A 57 16.48 -37.04 -31.12
N GLY A 58 16.03 -35.87 -30.66
CA GLY A 58 16.87 -34.87 -30.03
C GLY A 58 17.10 -35.07 -28.53
N VAL A 59 18.36 -34.95 -28.15
CA VAL A 59 18.79 -34.77 -26.77
C VAL A 59 19.05 -33.29 -26.53
N TRP A 60 18.60 -32.73 -25.39
CA TRP A 60 18.99 -31.37 -25.04
C TRP A 60 20.46 -31.36 -24.53
N PRO A 61 21.36 -30.53 -25.07
CA PRO A 61 21.15 -29.53 -26.13
C PRO A 61 21.68 -29.96 -27.53
N SER A 62 22.14 -31.20 -27.73
CA SER A 62 22.80 -31.65 -28.97
C SER A 62 21.92 -32.53 -29.88
N ALA A 63 21.31 -31.93 -30.91
CA ALA A 63 21.17 -32.55 -32.24
C ALA A 63 20.79 -31.50 -33.31
N ILE A 64 21.51 -31.49 -34.45
CA ILE A 64 20.94 -30.99 -35.71
C ILE A 64 20.04 -32.11 -36.23
N ILE A 65 18.73 -31.89 -36.17
CA ILE A 65 17.72 -32.90 -36.53
C ILE A 65 17.36 -32.70 -37.99
N LYS A 66 17.22 -33.80 -38.74
CA LYS A 66 16.75 -33.74 -40.14
C LYS A 66 15.32 -33.18 -40.16
N PRO A 67 15.00 -32.23 -41.05
CA PRO A 67 13.62 -31.74 -41.19
C PRO A 67 12.64 -32.89 -41.43
N ALA A 68 11.63 -33.00 -40.56
CA ALA A 68 10.54 -33.95 -40.71
C ALA A 68 9.45 -33.39 -41.64
N ASP A 69 8.64 -34.27 -42.24
CA ASP A 69 7.49 -33.85 -43.03
C ASP A 69 6.41 -33.20 -42.15
N PHE A 70 5.75 -32.15 -42.68
CA PHE A 70 4.60 -31.52 -42.04
C PHE A 70 3.39 -32.45 -42.09
N THR A 71 3.08 -33.09 -40.96
CA THR A 71 1.96 -34.03 -40.79
C THR A 71 1.16 -33.71 -39.52
N LEU A 72 -0.10 -34.12 -39.46
CA LEU A 72 -0.94 -33.94 -38.26
C LEU A 72 -0.31 -34.57 -37.00
N GLN A 73 0.42 -35.68 -37.13
CA GLN A 73 1.14 -36.31 -36.02
C GLN A 73 2.31 -35.44 -35.51
N ARG A 74 3.09 -34.84 -36.43
CA ARG A 74 4.20 -33.95 -36.07
C ARG A 74 3.68 -32.61 -35.51
N LEU A 75 2.56 -32.10 -36.01
CA LEU A 75 1.85 -30.95 -35.44
C LEU A 75 1.31 -31.24 -34.02
N SER A 76 0.76 -32.44 -33.78
CA SER A 76 0.36 -32.86 -32.43
C SER A 76 1.55 -32.86 -31.47
N ASN A 77 2.69 -33.43 -31.88
CA ASN A 77 3.92 -33.39 -31.10
C ASN A 77 4.34 -31.94 -30.80
N LEU A 78 4.34 -31.05 -31.81
CA LEU A 78 4.68 -29.63 -31.65
C LEU A 78 3.85 -28.99 -30.53
N LEU A 79 2.52 -29.09 -30.61
CA LEU A 79 1.61 -28.45 -29.66
C LEU A 79 1.67 -29.09 -28.26
N TYR A 80 1.84 -30.43 -28.19
CA TYR A 80 1.96 -31.14 -26.91
C TYR A 80 3.20 -30.78 -26.10
N TYR A 81 4.31 -30.51 -26.79
CA TYR A 81 5.57 -30.12 -26.18
C TYR A 81 5.82 -28.60 -26.22
N SER A 82 4.80 -27.77 -26.48
CA SER A 82 4.94 -26.31 -26.43
C SER A 82 3.80 -25.55 -25.74
N ALA A 83 2.54 -25.94 -25.95
CA ALA A 83 1.36 -25.18 -25.51
C ALA A 83 0.37 -25.98 -24.64
N ALA A 84 0.43 -27.31 -24.71
CA ALA A 84 -0.51 -28.18 -24.01
C ALA A 84 -0.36 -28.14 -22.48
N ILE A 85 -1.41 -28.57 -21.77
CA ILE A 85 -1.37 -28.84 -20.34
C ILE A 85 -0.24 -29.84 -20.06
N SER A 86 0.61 -29.55 -19.08
CA SER A 86 1.73 -30.39 -18.63
C SER A 86 1.33 -31.30 -17.45
N ALA A 87 0.51 -30.81 -16.54
CA ALA A 87 -0.20 -31.54 -15.47
C ALA A 87 -1.33 -30.69 -14.90
N TRP A 88 -2.16 -31.26 -14.04
CA TRP A 88 -2.99 -30.47 -13.11
C TRP A 88 -2.43 -30.56 -11.70
N LYS A 89 -2.58 -29.49 -10.92
CA LYS A 89 -2.45 -29.51 -9.46
C LYS A 89 -3.83 -29.53 -8.85
N GLN A 90 -3.97 -30.22 -7.72
CA GLN A 90 -5.20 -30.28 -6.96
C GLN A 90 -4.91 -30.28 -5.46
N ASP A 91 -5.63 -29.46 -4.69
CA ASP A 91 -5.75 -29.66 -3.26
C ASP A 91 -6.70 -30.85 -2.98
N PRO A 92 -6.22 -31.95 -2.37
CA PRO A 92 -7.04 -33.12 -2.08
C PRO A 92 -8.14 -32.86 -1.03
N LYS A 93 -8.11 -31.74 -0.28
CA LYS A 93 -9.13 -31.40 0.71
C LYS A 93 -10.33 -30.67 0.11
N THR A 94 -10.08 -29.63 -0.69
CA THR A 94 -11.14 -28.82 -1.32
C THR A 94 -11.53 -29.30 -2.71
N HIS A 95 -10.75 -30.22 -3.31
CA HIS A 95 -10.83 -30.64 -4.72
C HIS A 95 -10.57 -29.53 -5.75
N ALA A 96 -10.26 -28.32 -5.29
CA ALA A 96 -9.78 -27.19 -6.08
C ALA A 96 -8.60 -27.59 -6.96
N ALA A 97 -8.69 -27.34 -8.28
CA ALA A 97 -7.68 -27.79 -9.24
C ALA A 97 -7.39 -26.76 -10.33
N TRP A 98 -6.11 -26.61 -10.67
CA TRP A 98 -5.62 -25.71 -11.71
C TRP A 98 -4.68 -26.43 -12.67
N ALA A 99 -4.75 -26.03 -13.95
CA ALA A 99 -3.89 -26.57 -14.99
C ALA A 99 -2.53 -25.86 -15.00
N LEU A 100 -1.47 -26.64 -15.16
CA LEU A 100 -0.14 -26.15 -15.48
C LEU A 100 0.11 -26.43 -16.96
N ARG A 101 0.65 -25.48 -17.72
CA ARG A 101 1.05 -25.66 -19.13
C ARG A 101 2.55 -25.97 -19.26
N VAL A 102 3.07 -26.06 -20.48
CA VAL A 102 4.48 -26.35 -20.78
C VAL A 102 5.35 -25.10 -20.59
N ASN A 103 4.91 -23.96 -21.11
CA ASN A 103 5.36 -22.62 -20.75
C ASN A 103 5.17 -22.33 -19.24
N ALA A 104 5.89 -21.33 -18.75
CA ALA A 104 5.53 -20.67 -17.49
C ALA A 104 4.55 -19.52 -17.80
N SER A 105 3.72 -19.17 -16.83
CA SER A 105 2.86 -17.99 -16.89
C SER A 105 2.77 -17.33 -15.50
N ALA A 106 2.83 -16.00 -15.45
CA ALA A 106 2.68 -15.22 -14.23
C ALA A 106 1.37 -15.56 -13.52
N GLY A 107 1.46 -15.87 -12.23
CA GLY A 107 0.29 -16.27 -11.42
C GLY A 107 -0.42 -17.55 -11.88
N ASN A 108 0.12 -18.29 -12.86
CA ASN A 108 -0.54 -19.41 -13.54
C ASN A 108 -1.90 -19.01 -14.17
N LEU A 109 -1.96 -17.83 -14.79
CA LEU A 109 -3.19 -17.28 -15.38
C LEU A 109 -3.34 -17.63 -16.88
N HIS A 110 -2.23 -17.94 -17.56
CA HIS A 110 -2.14 -18.39 -18.94
C HIS A 110 -2.89 -17.46 -19.89
N ASP A 111 -2.44 -16.21 -20.05
CA ASP A 111 -3.04 -15.28 -21.00
C ASP A 111 -2.83 -15.68 -22.47
N GLU A 112 -1.88 -16.58 -22.75
CA GLU A 112 -1.49 -16.92 -24.11
C GLU A 112 -2.47 -17.90 -24.77
N GLU A 113 -2.87 -17.59 -26.00
CA GLU A 113 -3.56 -18.52 -26.90
C GLU A 113 -2.73 -18.75 -28.17
N VAL A 114 -2.98 -19.89 -28.81
CA VAL A 114 -2.21 -20.36 -29.97
C VAL A 114 -3.12 -20.53 -31.17
N HIS A 115 -2.93 -19.68 -32.17
CA HIS A 115 -3.57 -19.81 -33.48
C HIS A 115 -2.55 -20.28 -34.51
N LEU A 116 -2.99 -21.02 -35.53
CA LEU A 116 -2.10 -21.54 -36.56
C LEU A 116 -2.74 -21.59 -37.94
N ILE A 117 -1.94 -21.32 -38.96
CA ILE A 117 -2.27 -21.53 -40.37
C ILE A 117 -1.56 -22.81 -40.81
N ALA A 118 -2.33 -23.75 -41.34
CA ALA A 118 -1.83 -24.99 -41.92
C ALA A 118 -2.16 -25.03 -43.42
N GLU A 119 -1.13 -25.16 -44.25
CA GLU A 119 -1.22 -25.32 -45.69
C GLU A 119 -0.31 -26.46 -46.15
N GLY A 120 -0.89 -27.53 -46.70
CA GLY A 120 -0.13 -28.72 -47.14
C GLY A 120 0.30 -29.65 -45.99
N VAL A 121 -0.24 -29.48 -44.79
CA VAL A 121 0.03 -30.38 -43.65
C VAL A 121 -0.72 -31.71 -43.86
N SER A 122 0.02 -32.79 -44.10
CA SER A 122 -0.58 -34.10 -44.41
C SER A 122 -1.45 -34.62 -43.27
N GLY A 123 -2.71 -34.96 -43.59
CA GLY A 123 -3.72 -35.40 -42.62
C GLY A 123 -4.50 -34.27 -41.92
N LEU A 124 -4.30 -33.02 -42.31
CA LEU A 124 -5.09 -31.86 -41.86
C LEU A 124 -5.61 -31.09 -43.08
N GLU A 125 -6.81 -30.50 -42.97
CA GLU A 125 -7.34 -29.65 -44.04
C GLU A 125 -6.60 -28.29 -44.08
N ASN A 126 -6.58 -27.65 -45.26
CA ASN A 126 -5.94 -26.35 -45.41
C ASN A 126 -6.79 -25.25 -44.75
N GLY A 127 -6.34 -24.72 -43.61
CA GLY A 127 -7.16 -23.83 -42.79
C GLY A 127 -6.36 -23.00 -41.78
N LEU A 128 -7.07 -22.03 -41.20
CA LEU A 128 -6.71 -21.30 -40.00
C LEU A 128 -7.43 -21.95 -38.81
N TYR A 129 -6.68 -22.25 -37.76
CA TYR A 129 -7.12 -23.01 -36.59
C TYR A 129 -6.76 -22.31 -35.28
N HIS A 130 -7.58 -22.49 -34.26
CA HIS A 130 -7.24 -22.22 -32.86
C HIS A 130 -6.90 -23.54 -32.14
N PHE A 131 -5.89 -23.55 -31.27
CA PHE A 131 -5.53 -24.72 -30.45
C PHE A 131 -6.20 -24.67 -29.08
N ASN A 132 -7.20 -25.52 -28.87
CA ASN A 132 -7.87 -25.68 -27.59
C ASN A 132 -7.00 -26.51 -26.63
N ALA A 133 -6.24 -25.83 -25.77
CA ALA A 133 -5.32 -26.45 -24.81
C ALA A 133 -6.04 -27.37 -23.79
N ARG A 134 -7.30 -27.10 -23.43
CA ARG A 134 -8.08 -27.91 -22.48
C ARG A 134 -8.44 -29.29 -23.05
N ASN A 135 -8.89 -29.31 -24.30
CA ASN A 135 -9.37 -30.51 -24.97
C ASN A 135 -8.29 -31.23 -25.81
N PHE A 136 -7.13 -30.60 -26.00
CA PHE A 136 -6.05 -31.05 -26.89
C PHE A 136 -6.56 -31.29 -28.33
N SER A 137 -7.16 -30.25 -28.91
CA SER A 137 -7.79 -30.29 -30.23
C SER A 137 -7.59 -28.98 -30.98
N LEU A 138 -7.75 -29.02 -32.31
CA LEU A 138 -7.82 -27.84 -33.16
C LEU A 138 -9.27 -27.48 -33.46
N GLU A 139 -9.57 -26.20 -33.48
CA GLU A 139 -10.86 -25.61 -33.84
C GLU A 139 -10.68 -24.87 -35.17
N LEU A 140 -11.27 -25.37 -36.26
CA LEU A 140 -11.16 -24.78 -37.60
C LEU A 140 -11.91 -23.45 -37.65
N ARG A 141 -11.17 -22.34 -37.67
CA ARG A 141 -11.71 -20.98 -37.71
C ARG A 141 -12.05 -20.53 -39.13
N ALA A 142 -11.26 -20.87 -40.14
CA ALA A 142 -11.57 -20.58 -41.54
C ALA A 142 -10.81 -21.52 -42.50
N PRO A 143 -11.40 -21.95 -43.63
CA PRO A 143 -10.65 -22.61 -44.70
C PRO A 143 -9.75 -21.60 -45.43
N LEU A 144 -8.64 -22.06 -46.02
CA LEU A 144 -7.74 -21.18 -46.80
C LEU A 144 -8.30 -20.83 -48.19
N THR A 145 -9.27 -19.92 -48.23
CA THR A 145 -9.79 -19.32 -49.47
C THR A 145 -8.75 -18.42 -50.16
N PRO A 146 -8.90 -18.09 -51.46
CA PRO A 146 -7.99 -17.17 -52.15
C PRO A 146 -7.83 -15.82 -51.46
N GLU A 147 -8.91 -15.30 -50.88
CA GLU A 147 -8.97 -14.02 -50.17
C GLU A 147 -8.15 -14.08 -48.87
N LEU A 148 -8.34 -15.13 -48.06
CA LEU A 148 -7.56 -15.32 -46.84
C LEU A 148 -6.07 -15.55 -47.16
N LYS A 149 -5.74 -16.31 -48.22
CA LYS A 149 -4.36 -16.48 -48.68
C LYS A 149 -3.71 -15.15 -49.11
N GLN A 150 -4.45 -14.26 -49.77
CA GLN A 150 -3.97 -12.93 -50.11
C GLN A 150 -3.62 -12.11 -48.85
N MET A 151 -4.51 -12.10 -47.85
CA MET A 151 -4.25 -11.39 -46.58
C MET A 151 -3.05 -11.99 -45.83
N ILE A 152 -2.93 -13.33 -45.78
CA ILE A 152 -1.79 -14.02 -45.16
C ILE A 152 -0.48 -13.63 -45.87
N ALA A 153 -0.46 -13.59 -47.21
CA ALA A 153 0.73 -13.21 -47.97
C ALA A 153 1.20 -11.76 -47.70
N ALA A 154 0.30 -10.87 -47.27
CA ALA A 154 0.63 -9.49 -46.92
C ALA A 154 1.23 -9.31 -45.51
N VAL A 155 1.07 -10.30 -44.61
CA VAL A 155 1.64 -10.26 -43.24
C VAL A 155 2.79 -11.26 -43.03
N SER A 156 2.87 -12.30 -43.86
CA SER A 156 3.87 -13.37 -43.77
C SER A 156 5.16 -13.03 -44.53
N GLN A 157 6.29 -13.45 -43.97
CA GLN A 157 7.64 -13.33 -44.52
C GLN A 157 8.12 -14.59 -45.23
N THR A 158 7.33 -15.67 -45.29
CA THR A 158 7.75 -16.97 -45.86
C THR A 158 6.64 -17.70 -46.62
N GLU A 159 6.98 -18.79 -47.32
CA GLU A 159 6.00 -19.80 -47.77
C GLU A 159 5.92 -21.02 -46.82
N ALA A 160 6.14 -20.83 -45.51
CA ALA A 160 6.09 -21.92 -44.55
C ALA A 160 4.73 -22.66 -44.55
N PRO A 161 4.70 -24.00 -44.70
CA PRO A 161 3.47 -24.81 -44.61
C PRO A 161 2.72 -24.66 -43.27
N LEU A 162 3.45 -24.30 -42.22
CA LEU A 162 2.91 -24.06 -40.88
C LEU A 162 3.38 -22.69 -40.38
N LYS A 163 2.43 -21.87 -39.95
CA LYS A 163 2.65 -20.57 -39.30
C LYS A 163 1.83 -20.52 -38.01
N ILE A 164 2.39 -19.98 -36.93
CA ILE A 164 1.74 -19.86 -35.62
C ILE A 164 1.70 -18.39 -35.22
N LEU A 165 0.53 -17.92 -34.78
CA LEU A 165 0.37 -16.66 -34.08
C LEU A 165 0.16 -16.94 -32.59
N LEU A 166 0.97 -16.31 -31.75
CA LEU A 166 0.75 -16.22 -30.32
C LEU A 166 0.01 -14.91 -30.02
N THR A 167 -1.11 -15.03 -29.33
CA THR A 167 -1.94 -13.92 -28.87
C THR A 167 -2.01 -13.89 -27.33
N SER A 168 -2.35 -12.75 -26.75
CA SER A 168 -2.60 -12.58 -25.31
C SER A 168 -4.01 -12.04 -25.06
N LEU A 169 -4.72 -12.70 -24.14
CA LEU A 169 -5.98 -12.26 -23.56
C LEU A 169 -5.69 -11.49 -22.26
N PHE A 170 -5.33 -10.21 -22.41
CA PHE A 170 -4.73 -9.39 -21.35
C PHE A 170 -5.56 -9.30 -20.05
N ASP A 171 -6.89 -9.37 -20.14
CA ASP A 171 -7.82 -9.40 -19.00
C ASP A 171 -7.46 -10.48 -17.96
N ARG A 172 -6.91 -11.62 -18.40
CA ARG A 172 -6.45 -12.70 -17.50
C ARG A 172 -5.38 -12.20 -16.53
N GLN A 173 -4.38 -11.46 -17.00
CA GLN A 173 -3.32 -10.88 -16.15
C GLN A 173 -3.83 -9.64 -15.39
N TYR A 174 -4.58 -8.76 -16.06
CA TYR A 174 -5.07 -7.50 -15.49
C TYR A 174 -6.00 -7.70 -14.28
N TRP A 175 -6.79 -8.78 -14.28
CA TRP A 175 -7.63 -9.21 -13.14
C TRP A 175 -6.84 -9.31 -11.83
N LYS A 176 -5.60 -9.82 -11.89
CA LYS A 176 -4.74 -9.98 -10.70
C LYS A 176 -3.75 -8.84 -10.52
N TYR A 177 -3.14 -8.36 -11.61
CA TYR A 177 -1.92 -7.55 -11.58
C TYR A 177 -2.08 -6.11 -12.09
N GLY A 178 -3.30 -5.71 -12.50
CA GLY A 178 -3.53 -4.37 -13.06
C GLY A 178 -2.59 -4.06 -14.22
N GLU A 179 -2.09 -2.83 -14.28
CA GLU A 179 -1.20 -2.33 -15.35
C GLU A 179 0.09 -3.15 -15.51
N ARG A 180 0.68 -3.64 -14.40
CA ARG A 180 1.88 -4.50 -14.45
C ARG A 180 1.59 -5.85 -15.14
N GLY A 181 0.32 -6.26 -15.22
CA GLY A 181 -0.13 -7.42 -15.98
C GLY A 181 0.28 -7.38 -17.46
N TRP A 182 0.45 -6.20 -18.06
CA TRP A 182 0.97 -6.10 -19.44
C TRP A 182 2.43 -6.55 -19.58
N ARG A 183 3.30 -6.25 -18.60
CA ARG A 183 4.68 -6.77 -18.60
C ARG A 183 4.68 -8.30 -18.56
N TYR A 184 3.76 -8.89 -17.81
CA TYR A 184 3.61 -10.33 -17.67
C TYR A 184 3.09 -10.98 -18.96
N CYS A 185 2.10 -10.40 -19.65
CA CYS A 185 1.65 -10.90 -20.96
C CYS A 185 2.82 -11.02 -21.97
N LEU A 186 3.75 -10.07 -21.93
CA LEU A 186 4.93 -10.05 -22.81
C LEU A 186 5.99 -11.10 -22.42
N LEU A 187 6.26 -11.27 -21.12
CA LEU A 187 7.15 -12.32 -20.59
C LEU A 187 6.59 -13.72 -20.86
N ASP A 188 5.31 -13.94 -20.55
CA ASP A 188 4.55 -15.17 -20.77
C ASP A 188 4.56 -15.56 -22.26
N THR A 189 4.29 -14.60 -23.16
CA THR A 189 4.47 -14.80 -24.61
C THR A 189 5.89 -15.21 -24.98
N GLY A 190 6.92 -14.62 -24.36
CA GLY A 190 8.31 -15.02 -24.57
C GLY A 190 8.59 -16.47 -24.13
N HIS A 191 8.02 -16.89 -23.00
CA HIS A 191 8.08 -18.29 -22.55
C HIS A 191 7.40 -19.24 -23.54
N GLN A 192 6.23 -18.86 -24.06
CA GLN A 192 5.48 -19.63 -25.05
C GLN A 192 6.18 -19.68 -26.41
N GLU A 193 6.79 -18.57 -26.88
CA GLU A 193 7.60 -18.51 -28.10
C GLU A 193 8.77 -19.49 -28.03
N ALA A 194 9.56 -19.43 -26.96
CA ALA A 194 10.66 -20.36 -26.75
C ALA A 194 10.18 -21.81 -26.70
N ALA A 195 9.05 -22.11 -26.05
CA ALA A 195 8.49 -23.45 -26.04
C ALA A 195 8.13 -23.96 -27.45
N VAL A 196 7.46 -23.13 -28.27
CA VAL A 196 7.08 -23.45 -29.66
C VAL A 196 8.29 -23.67 -30.56
N ARG A 197 9.26 -22.75 -30.52
CA ARG A 197 10.51 -22.87 -31.30
C ARG A 197 11.31 -24.10 -30.90
N SER A 198 11.29 -24.48 -29.62
CA SER A 198 12.04 -25.63 -29.11
C SER A 198 11.45 -26.90 -29.67
N ALA A 199 10.12 -27.03 -29.60
CA ALA A 199 9.39 -28.15 -30.20
C ALA A 199 9.59 -28.23 -31.73
N GLY A 200 9.62 -27.08 -32.43
CA GLY A 200 9.91 -27.03 -33.87
C GLY A 200 11.32 -27.50 -34.20
N ALA A 201 12.34 -27.02 -33.47
CA ALA A 201 13.72 -27.45 -33.65
C ALA A 201 13.89 -28.97 -33.43
N GLN A 202 13.12 -29.57 -32.50
CA GLN A 202 13.08 -31.01 -32.24
C GLN A 202 12.40 -31.84 -33.35
N LEU A 203 11.73 -31.18 -34.29
CA LEU A 203 11.17 -31.75 -35.52
C LEU A 203 12.03 -31.42 -36.75
N GLY A 204 13.18 -30.77 -36.54
CA GLY A 204 14.03 -30.25 -37.62
C GLY A 204 13.39 -29.08 -38.38
N TRP A 205 12.41 -28.40 -37.78
CA TRP A 205 11.72 -27.24 -38.37
C TRP A 205 12.36 -25.94 -37.88
N PRO A 206 13.22 -25.29 -38.69
CA PRO A 206 13.71 -23.96 -38.36
C PRO A 206 12.57 -22.94 -38.45
N SER A 207 12.66 -21.86 -37.67
CA SER A 207 11.63 -20.82 -37.65
C SER A 207 12.22 -19.42 -37.71
N VAL A 208 11.60 -18.54 -38.50
CA VAL A 208 11.67 -17.09 -38.26
C VAL A 208 10.59 -16.70 -37.26
N VAL A 209 10.85 -15.65 -36.47
CA VAL A 209 9.85 -15.03 -35.61
C VAL A 209 9.82 -13.55 -35.94
N THR A 210 8.62 -13.03 -36.17
CA THR A 210 8.39 -11.58 -36.15
C THR A 210 7.71 -11.23 -34.82
N ARG A 211 8.06 -10.08 -34.27
CA ARG A 211 7.47 -9.51 -33.03
C ARG A 211 6.92 -8.09 -33.27
N THR A 212 7.45 -7.41 -34.27
CA THR A 212 7.05 -6.07 -34.71
C THR A 212 6.16 -6.17 -35.96
N HIS A 213 4.84 -6.24 -35.75
CA HIS A 213 3.86 -6.39 -36.83
C HIS A 213 2.92 -5.18 -36.92
N ASP A 214 2.04 -5.24 -37.91
CA ASP A 214 0.78 -4.49 -37.93
C ASP A 214 -0.30 -5.34 -37.23
N ASP A 215 -0.61 -4.98 -35.99
CA ASP A 215 -1.55 -5.72 -35.13
C ASP A 215 -2.95 -5.78 -35.77
N GLN A 216 -3.40 -4.72 -36.46
CA GLN A 216 -4.70 -4.67 -37.15
C GLN A 216 -4.76 -5.64 -38.34
N LYS A 217 -3.70 -5.68 -39.18
CA LYS A 217 -3.61 -6.64 -40.28
C LYS A 217 -3.62 -8.09 -39.78
N LEU A 218 -2.88 -8.38 -38.70
CA LEU A 218 -2.88 -9.73 -38.11
C LEU A 218 -4.23 -10.10 -37.50
N GLY A 219 -4.86 -9.25 -36.69
CA GLY A 219 -6.17 -9.56 -36.12
C GLY A 219 -7.26 -9.71 -37.18
N SER A 220 -7.17 -8.98 -38.30
CA SER A 220 -8.04 -9.18 -39.47
C SER A 220 -7.83 -10.54 -40.15
N VAL A 221 -6.59 -11.03 -40.25
CA VAL A 221 -6.28 -12.37 -40.80
C VAL A 221 -6.82 -13.48 -39.90
N PHE A 222 -6.71 -13.32 -38.57
CA PHE A 222 -7.03 -14.36 -37.58
C PHE A 222 -8.46 -14.27 -37.00
N GLY A 223 -9.20 -13.20 -37.29
CA GLY A 223 -10.56 -13.00 -36.78
C GLY A 223 -10.58 -12.75 -35.27
N LEU A 224 -9.68 -11.88 -34.81
CA LEU A 224 -9.52 -11.50 -33.40
C LEU A 224 -10.38 -10.27 -33.05
N ALA A 225 -10.92 -10.24 -31.83
CA ALA A 225 -11.52 -9.04 -31.26
C ALA A 225 -10.41 -8.18 -30.65
N HIS A 226 -10.05 -7.07 -31.31
CA HIS A 226 -8.90 -6.24 -30.90
C HIS A 226 -9.02 -5.65 -29.49
N ASP A 227 -10.22 -5.50 -28.94
CA ASP A 227 -10.47 -5.05 -27.56
C ASP A 227 -10.42 -6.16 -26.51
N GLU A 228 -10.22 -7.43 -26.90
CA GLU A 228 -10.04 -8.59 -26.00
C GLU A 228 -8.67 -9.27 -26.16
N GLU A 229 -8.16 -9.37 -27.39
CA GLU A 229 -7.11 -10.32 -27.76
C GLU A 229 -6.05 -9.70 -28.69
N VAL A 230 -4.81 -9.61 -28.21
CA VAL A 230 -3.72 -8.88 -28.88
C VAL A 230 -2.71 -9.84 -29.53
N PRO A 231 -2.36 -9.68 -30.82
CA PRO A 231 -1.28 -10.46 -31.47
C PRO A 231 0.10 -9.99 -30.99
N LEU A 232 0.96 -10.94 -30.57
CA LEU A 232 2.25 -10.59 -29.96
C LEU A 232 3.48 -11.23 -30.63
N ALA A 233 3.39 -12.45 -31.16
CA ALA A 233 4.50 -13.08 -31.89
C ALA A 233 4.01 -13.96 -33.04
N PHE A 234 4.56 -13.79 -34.25
CA PHE A 234 4.25 -14.61 -35.42
C PHE A 234 5.45 -15.46 -35.82
N ILE A 235 5.29 -16.77 -35.74
CA ILE A 235 6.34 -17.79 -35.90
C ILE A 235 6.08 -18.54 -37.20
N GLU A 236 7.01 -18.51 -38.14
CA GLU A 236 6.86 -19.20 -39.43
C GLU A 236 7.97 -20.26 -39.58
N PHE A 237 7.59 -21.52 -39.81
CA PHE A 237 8.54 -22.65 -39.86
C PHE A 237 9.25 -22.77 -41.22
N SER A 238 9.96 -21.71 -41.61
CA SER A 238 10.86 -21.66 -42.76
C SER A 238 11.94 -20.60 -42.54
N LEU A 239 13.09 -20.77 -43.21
CA LEU A 239 14.17 -19.77 -43.30
C LEU A 239 14.15 -19.02 -44.64
N GLN A 240 13.30 -19.45 -45.58
CA GLN A 240 13.22 -18.86 -46.92
C GLN A 240 12.33 -17.63 -46.87
N LEU A 241 12.98 -16.47 -46.70
CA LEU A 241 12.33 -15.16 -46.69
C LEU A 241 11.82 -14.77 -48.09
N LYS A 242 10.65 -14.14 -48.12
CA LYS A 242 10.05 -13.48 -49.28
C LYS A 242 9.65 -12.05 -48.94
N PRO A 243 9.50 -11.14 -49.92
CA PRO A 243 8.83 -9.87 -49.71
C PRO A 243 7.37 -10.07 -49.29
N HIS A 244 6.84 -9.19 -48.43
CA HIS A 244 5.40 -9.14 -48.14
C HIS A 244 4.59 -8.81 -49.41
N GLY A 245 3.42 -9.43 -49.53
CA GLY A 245 2.43 -9.10 -50.56
C GLY A 245 1.71 -7.78 -50.28
N THR A 246 1.02 -7.26 -51.29
CA THR A 246 0.20 -6.05 -51.17
C THR A 246 -0.98 -6.29 -50.23
N TRP A 247 -1.14 -5.46 -49.20
CA TRP A 247 -2.33 -5.49 -48.35
C TRP A 247 -3.58 -5.10 -49.14
N THR A 248 -4.65 -5.87 -48.96
CA THR A 248 -5.99 -5.55 -49.45
C THR A 248 -6.98 -6.10 -48.43
N PRO A 249 -7.80 -5.25 -47.77
CA PRO A 249 -8.81 -5.73 -46.83
C PRO A 249 -9.80 -6.66 -47.52
N GLN A 250 -9.99 -7.86 -46.97
CA GLN A 250 -11.02 -8.81 -47.40
C GLN A 250 -11.93 -9.15 -46.21
N THR A 251 -13.20 -9.46 -46.46
CA THR A 251 -14.12 -9.95 -45.43
C THR A 251 -14.04 -11.46 -45.36
N ILE A 252 -13.57 -12.01 -44.25
CA ILE A 252 -13.44 -13.45 -44.03
C ILE A 252 -14.54 -13.92 -43.07
N ALA A 253 -15.25 -14.99 -43.44
CA ALA A 253 -16.24 -15.63 -42.58
C ALA A 253 -15.54 -16.63 -41.63
N PHE A 254 -15.54 -16.33 -40.33
CA PHE A 254 -14.94 -17.20 -39.31
C PHE A 254 -15.98 -18.11 -38.65
N HIS A 255 -15.66 -19.39 -38.50
CA HIS A 255 -16.47 -20.40 -37.83
C HIS A 255 -16.34 -20.32 -36.30
N GLY A 256 -17.49 -20.38 -35.63
CA GLY A 256 -17.58 -20.40 -34.17
C GLY A 256 -17.40 -19.02 -33.53
N GLN A 257 -17.91 -18.88 -32.31
CA GLN A 257 -17.83 -17.66 -31.51
C GLN A 257 -16.92 -17.87 -30.29
N PRO A 258 -16.04 -16.91 -29.96
CA PRO A 258 -15.20 -17.03 -28.77
C PRO A 258 -16.04 -17.17 -27.50
N THR A 259 -15.59 -18.00 -26.57
CA THR A 259 -16.13 -18.00 -25.20
C THR A 259 -15.91 -16.63 -24.55
N PRO A 260 -16.96 -15.99 -24.00
CA PRO A 260 -16.84 -14.69 -23.36
C PRO A 260 -15.83 -14.68 -22.22
N ILE A 261 -15.10 -13.58 -22.10
CA ILE A 261 -14.31 -13.28 -20.91
C ILE A 261 -15.30 -12.76 -19.86
N LEU A 262 -15.62 -13.57 -18.85
CA LEU A 262 -16.37 -13.11 -17.68
C LEU A 262 -15.43 -12.33 -16.75
N GLY A 263 -15.88 -11.19 -16.23
CA GLY A 263 -15.10 -10.36 -15.30
C GLY A 263 -14.35 -9.17 -15.91
N THR A 264 -14.76 -8.68 -17.09
CA THR A 264 -14.05 -7.59 -17.80
C THR A 264 -14.04 -6.27 -17.01
N HIS A 265 -12.87 -5.85 -16.54
CA HIS A 265 -12.64 -4.54 -15.92
C HIS A 265 -12.54 -3.43 -16.98
N LYS A 266 -13.59 -3.24 -17.79
CA LYS A 266 -13.67 -2.24 -18.91
C LYS A 266 -13.62 -0.76 -18.48
N GLN A 267 -13.19 -0.43 -17.26
CA GLN A 267 -13.31 0.91 -16.65
C GLN A 267 -12.06 1.46 -15.92
N ILE A 268 -10.91 0.77 -15.90
CA ILE A 268 -9.78 1.18 -15.04
C ILE A 268 -8.56 1.74 -15.80
N VAL A 269 -8.41 1.47 -17.10
CA VAL A 269 -7.35 2.10 -17.91
C VAL A 269 -7.95 2.50 -19.25
N ASP A 270 -7.69 3.73 -19.71
CA ASP A 270 -8.00 4.14 -21.07
C ASP A 270 -7.25 3.21 -22.04
N PRO A 271 -7.96 2.39 -22.85
CA PRO A 271 -7.31 1.52 -23.82
C PRO A 271 -6.38 2.31 -24.73
N VAL A 272 -6.65 3.59 -25.00
CA VAL A 272 -5.86 4.44 -25.91
C VAL A 272 -4.38 4.52 -25.53
N THR A 273 -3.93 4.34 -24.27
CA THR A 273 -2.48 4.35 -24.00
C THR A 273 -1.80 3.03 -24.34
N VAL A 274 -2.31 1.90 -23.83
CA VAL A 274 -1.79 0.55 -24.14
C VAL A 274 -2.03 0.18 -25.62
N MET A 275 -3.12 0.68 -26.20
CA MET A 275 -3.47 0.55 -27.61
C MET A 275 -2.80 1.61 -28.50
N ALA A 276 -2.37 2.78 -28.04
CA ALA A 276 -1.48 3.65 -28.84
C ALA A 276 -0.11 2.99 -29.02
N ILE A 277 0.42 2.38 -27.95
CA ILE A 277 1.59 1.51 -27.99
C ILE A 277 1.38 0.29 -28.92
N ALA A 278 0.13 -0.10 -29.21
CA ALA A 278 -0.22 -1.11 -30.20
C ALA A 278 -0.43 -0.55 -31.63
N ALA A 279 -1.01 0.64 -31.74
CA ALA A 279 -1.58 1.21 -32.96
C ALA A 279 -0.68 2.24 -33.66
N THR A 280 0.49 2.57 -33.11
CA THR A 280 1.48 3.36 -33.83
C THR A 280 2.01 2.61 -35.06
N ALA A 281 1.49 3.00 -36.22
CA ALA A 281 1.88 2.51 -37.52
C ALA A 281 3.26 3.05 -37.89
N GLY A 282 4.21 2.15 -38.14
CA GLY A 282 5.51 2.46 -38.73
C GLY A 282 5.91 1.34 -39.68
N GLU A 283 5.81 1.58 -40.98
CA GLU A 283 6.23 0.61 -42.02
C GLU A 283 7.76 0.47 -42.13
N ALA A 284 8.52 1.20 -41.31
CA ALA A 284 9.97 1.25 -41.32
C ALA A 284 10.56 0.62 -40.06
N LEU A 285 10.80 -0.69 -40.11
CA LEU A 285 11.93 -1.39 -39.46
C LEU A 285 12.02 -2.88 -39.90
N SER A 286 11.67 -3.15 -41.16
CA SER A 286 11.83 -4.46 -41.81
C SER A 286 13.29 -4.77 -42.14
N ARG A 287 14.09 -4.99 -41.08
CA ARG A 287 15.40 -5.68 -41.06
C ARG A 287 15.80 -5.92 -39.60
N GLU A 288 15.28 -6.99 -39.00
CA GLU A 288 16.14 -7.75 -38.09
C GLU A 288 17.38 -8.13 -38.91
N SER A 289 18.55 -7.63 -38.52
CA SER A 289 19.75 -7.73 -39.34
C SER A 289 20.38 -9.12 -39.20
N ILE A 290 19.82 -10.07 -39.96
CA ILE A 290 20.29 -11.45 -40.05
C ILE A 290 21.76 -11.46 -40.46
N SER A 291 22.64 -11.65 -39.48
CA SER A 291 24.05 -11.93 -39.71
C SER A 291 24.25 -13.45 -39.75
N THR A 292 24.85 -13.96 -40.82
CA THR A 292 25.11 -15.39 -41.03
C THR A 292 26.56 -15.74 -40.70
N GLN A 293 27.02 -15.40 -39.50
CA GLN A 293 28.33 -15.83 -39.01
C GLN A 293 28.24 -17.22 -38.33
N PRO A 294 29.16 -18.15 -38.63
CA PRO A 294 29.16 -19.48 -37.99
C PRO A 294 29.58 -19.37 -36.52
N PHE A 295 28.75 -19.88 -35.61
CA PHE A 295 29.10 -19.94 -34.19
C PHE A 295 30.04 -21.13 -33.88
N SER A 296 30.87 -20.97 -32.86
CA SER A 296 31.87 -21.96 -32.42
C SER A 296 31.26 -23.18 -31.69
N VAL A 297 32.09 -24.21 -31.49
CA VAL A 297 31.69 -25.58 -31.10
C VAL A 297 30.73 -25.61 -29.88
N PRO A 298 29.63 -26.39 -29.93
CA PRO A 298 28.74 -26.55 -28.77
C PRO A 298 29.50 -27.18 -27.60
N VAL A 299 29.53 -26.48 -26.47
CA VAL A 299 30.13 -27.00 -25.23
C VAL A 299 29.23 -28.12 -24.71
N ARG A 300 29.80 -29.34 -24.60
CA ARG A 300 29.09 -30.47 -23.98
C ARG A 300 28.65 -30.08 -22.56
N PRO A 301 27.46 -30.52 -22.09
CA PRO A 301 27.13 -30.38 -20.68
C PRO A 301 28.24 -31.05 -19.83
N PRO A 302 28.58 -30.53 -18.64
CA PRO A 302 29.65 -31.09 -17.81
C PRO A 302 29.37 -32.52 -17.29
N PHE A 303 28.17 -33.06 -17.57
CA PHE A 303 27.62 -34.23 -16.92
C PHE A 303 27.28 -35.34 -17.92
N SER A 304 27.51 -36.59 -17.51
CA SER A 304 27.26 -37.81 -18.29
C SER A 304 25.78 -38.20 -18.42
N ARG A 305 24.86 -37.43 -17.84
CA ARG A 305 23.41 -37.75 -17.80
C ARG A 305 22.60 -36.86 -18.75
N GLN A 306 22.61 -37.23 -20.02
CA GLN A 306 21.69 -36.68 -21.00
C GLN A 306 20.26 -37.14 -20.71
N ARG A 307 19.34 -36.20 -20.45
CA ARG A 307 17.90 -36.44 -20.35
C ARG A 307 17.23 -36.18 -21.71
N PRO A 308 16.22 -36.97 -22.13
CA PRO A 308 15.44 -36.66 -23.33
C PRO A 308 14.80 -35.27 -23.21
N TRP A 309 14.83 -34.47 -24.28
CA TRP A 309 14.23 -33.11 -24.24
C TRP A 309 12.73 -33.15 -23.89
N ILE A 310 12.01 -34.13 -24.43
CA ILE A 310 10.58 -34.38 -24.14
C ILE A 310 10.30 -34.57 -22.64
N ASP A 311 11.25 -35.14 -21.90
CA ASP A 311 11.14 -35.37 -20.47
C ASP A 311 11.32 -34.06 -19.70
N LEU A 312 12.31 -33.25 -20.09
CA LEU A 312 12.58 -31.93 -19.49
C LEU A 312 11.37 -31.02 -19.62
N VAL A 313 10.86 -30.86 -20.84
CA VAL A 313 9.75 -29.98 -21.17
C VAL A 313 8.45 -30.37 -20.44
N ARG A 314 8.14 -31.67 -20.36
CA ARG A 314 6.91 -32.13 -19.69
C ARG A 314 7.03 -32.14 -18.17
N LYS A 315 8.24 -32.29 -17.60
CA LYS A 315 8.49 -32.29 -16.15
C LYS A 315 8.79 -30.89 -15.59
N ARG A 316 9.21 -29.92 -16.42
CA ARG A 316 9.51 -28.54 -16.04
C ARG A 316 8.44 -27.92 -15.15
N ARG A 317 8.79 -27.54 -13.92
CA ARG A 317 7.90 -26.77 -13.04
C ARG A 317 8.63 -25.60 -12.42
N SER A 318 7.87 -24.54 -12.13
CA SER A 318 8.35 -23.44 -11.29
C SER A 318 8.37 -23.92 -9.84
N ALA A 319 9.48 -23.68 -9.13
CA ALA A 319 9.59 -24.01 -7.72
C ALA A 319 8.70 -23.10 -6.88
N THR A 320 8.02 -23.67 -5.87
CA THR A 320 7.27 -22.90 -4.85
C THR A 320 8.05 -22.72 -3.55
N ALA A 321 9.14 -23.48 -3.38
CA ALA A 321 10.16 -23.28 -2.35
C ALA A 321 11.46 -23.99 -2.78
N PHE A 322 12.61 -23.47 -2.36
CA PHE A 322 13.91 -24.15 -2.51
C PHE A 322 14.39 -24.73 -1.17
N ASP A 323 15.30 -25.69 -1.26
CA ASP A 323 16.13 -26.07 -0.12
C ASP A 323 17.23 -25.00 0.10
N PRO A 324 17.25 -24.27 1.23
CA PRO A 324 18.26 -23.23 1.48
C PRO A 324 19.69 -23.79 1.61
N GLN A 325 19.85 -25.11 1.75
CA GLN A 325 21.16 -25.77 1.67
C GLN A 325 21.57 -26.14 0.23
N SER A 326 20.74 -25.85 -0.77
CA SER A 326 21.04 -26.06 -2.18
C SER A 326 22.30 -25.30 -2.58
N ARG A 327 23.14 -25.97 -3.36
CA ARG A 327 24.37 -25.44 -3.97
C ARG A 327 24.43 -25.86 -5.43
N ILE A 328 25.07 -25.02 -6.24
CA ILE A 328 25.47 -25.36 -7.62
C ILE A 328 26.96 -25.09 -7.77
N THR A 329 27.60 -25.58 -8.83
CA THR A 329 29.00 -25.23 -9.15
C THR A 329 29.09 -24.03 -10.10
N ASN A 330 30.25 -23.38 -10.13
CA ASN A 330 30.57 -22.33 -11.12
C ASN A 330 30.43 -22.86 -12.57
N GLU A 331 30.74 -24.13 -12.81
CA GLU A 331 30.59 -24.77 -14.12
C GLU A 331 29.11 -24.97 -14.50
N GLU A 332 28.26 -25.38 -13.55
CA GLU A 332 26.80 -25.44 -13.72
C GLU A 332 26.22 -24.05 -14.04
N LEU A 333 26.60 -23.04 -13.26
CA LEU A 333 26.18 -21.66 -13.46
C LEU A 333 26.57 -21.12 -14.84
N ARG A 334 27.84 -21.26 -15.24
CA ARG A 334 28.31 -20.85 -16.57
C ARG A 334 27.60 -21.60 -17.68
N TRP A 335 27.35 -22.90 -17.50
CA TRP A 335 26.58 -23.67 -18.47
C TRP A 335 25.15 -23.15 -18.62
N LEU A 336 24.43 -22.89 -17.53
CA LEU A 336 23.08 -22.28 -17.52
C LEU A 336 23.07 -20.94 -18.27
N LEU A 337 23.99 -20.03 -17.92
CA LEU A 337 24.09 -18.69 -18.53
C LEU A 337 24.41 -18.76 -20.03
N ARG A 338 25.29 -19.68 -20.46
CA ARG A 338 25.57 -19.94 -21.88
C ARG A 338 24.32 -20.41 -22.63
N GLN A 339 23.54 -21.33 -22.05
CA GLN A 339 22.31 -21.83 -22.70
C GLN A 339 21.28 -20.70 -22.88
N ALA A 340 21.16 -19.82 -21.89
CA ALA A 340 20.13 -18.79 -21.85
C ALA A 340 20.49 -17.51 -22.65
N PHE A 341 21.70 -16.98 -22.46
CA PHE A 341 22.11 -15.67 -22.99
C PHE A 341 23.07 -15.74 -24.19
N ASN A 342 23.96 -16.74 -24.24
CA ASN A 342 24.91 -16.88 -25.37
C ASN A 342 24.28 -17.62 -26.57
N GLN A 343 23.19 -18.37 -26.33
CA GLN A 343 22.31 -19.00 -27.34
C GLN A 343 23.03 -19.59 -28.56
N SER A 344 24.10 -20.31 -28.29
CA SER A 344 24.89 -20.98 -29.30
C SER A 344 24.11 -22.17 -29.90
N ALA A 345 23.90 -22.13 -31.22
CA ALA A 345 23.38 -23.21 -32.07
C ALA A 345 21.92 -23.73 -31.91
N TYR A 346 21.22 -23.57 -30.79
CA TYR A 346 19.97 -24.35 -30.56
C TYR A 346 18.70 -23.79 -31.22
N TRP A 347 18.45 -22.49 -31.08
CA TRP A 347 17.31 -21.79 -31.71
C TRP A 347 17.62 -21.33 -33.15
N ARG A 348 18.92 -21.37 -33.48
CA ARG A 348 19.53 -20.68 -34.60
C ARG A 348 20.03 -21.69 -35.64
N GLN A 349 19.09 -22.36 -36.30
CA GLN A 349 19.37 -22.97 -37.59
C GLN A 349 19.61 -21.84 -38.63
N GLY A 350 20.75 -21.15 -38.54
CA GLY A 350 21.20 -20.16 -39.53
C GLY A 350 20.87 -18.68 -39.33
N ILE A 351 20.17 -18.27 -38.26
CA ILE A 351 19.82 -16.85 -38.01
C ILE A 351 20.40 -16.36 -36.68
N ILE A 352 21.20 -15.28 -36.71
CA ILE A 352 21.60 -14.51 -35.52
C ILE A 352 20.56 -13.42 -35.27
N GLU A 353 19.68 -13.62 -34.28
CA GLU A 353 18.91 -12.54 -33.66
C GLU A 353 19.86 -11.65 -32.82
N GLN A 354 19.65 -10.33 -32.85
CA GLN A 354 20.31 -9.43 -31.89
C GLN A 354 19.58 -9.49 -30.55
N HIS A 355 20.31 -9.84 -29.50
CA HIS A 355 19.79 -9.84 -28.12
C HIS A 355 20.28 -8.59 -27.41
N PHE A 356 19.36 -7.90 -26.73
CA PHE A 356 19.65 -6.69 -25.96
C PHE A 356 19.64 -6.94 -24.44
N THR A 357 19.53 -8.21 -24.04
CA THR A 357 19.50 -8.64 -22.64
C THR A 357 20.90 -8.89 -22.07
N LEU A 358 21.07 -8.51 -20.81
CA LEU A 358 22.26 -8.71 -19.97
C LEU A 358 21.86 -9.47 -18.70
N ALA A 359 22.82 -10.06 -18.00
CA ALA A 359 22.58 -10.77 -16.75
C ALA A 359 23.44 -10.24 -15.60
N ILE A 360 22.79 -9.89 -14.48
CA ILE A 360 23.44 -9.73 -13.18
C ILE A 360 23.16 -11.00 -12.37
N VAL A 361 24.19 -11.55 -11.75
CA VAL A 361 24.14 -12.84 -11.06
C VAL A 361 24.48 -12.66 -9.58
N TYR A 362 23.48 -12.88 -8.73
CA TYR A 362 23.62 -13.00 -7.29
C TYR A 362 24.11 -14.42 -6.98
N ALA A 363 25.42 -14.58 -6.81
CA ALA A 363 26.04 -15.88 -6.56
C ALA A 363 25.93 -16.25 -5.07
N GLN A 364 24.76 -16.71 -4.62
CA GLN A 364 24.49 -16.95 -3.20
C GLN A 364 25.26 -18.18 -2.65
N ARG A 365 25.20 -19.32 -3.36
CA ARG A 365 25.76 -20.62 -2.91
C ARG A 365 26.40 -21.39 -4.07
N VAL A 366 27.33 -20.74 -4.77
CA VAL A 366 28.03 -21.29 -5.93
C VAL A 366 29.41 -21.83 -5.52
N ALA A 367 29.61 -23.14 -5.59
CA ALA A 367 30.91 -23.76 -5.34
C ALA A 367 31.92 -23.33 -6.42
N GLY A 368 33.04 -22.73 -5.99
CA GLY A 368 34.08 -22.20 -6.87
C GLY A 368 33.83 -20.76 -7.34
N LEU A 369 32.94 -20.01 -6.67
CA LEU A 369 32.89 -18.55 -6.66
C LEU A 369 32.77 -18.07 -5.22
N GLU A 370 33.24 -16.86 -4.95
CA GLU A 370 32.93 -16.17 -3.70
C GLU A 370 31.48 -15.67 -3.74
N PRO A 371 30.76 -15.58 -2.59
CA PRO A 371 29.46 -14.93 -2.55
C PRO A 371 29.58 -13.44 -2.90
N ALA A 372 29.18 -13.08 -4.11
CA ALA A 372 29.24 -11.71 -4.62
C ALA A 372 28.22 -11.50 -5.76
N ILE A 373 28.19 -10.28 -6.29
CA ILE A 373 27.43 -9.92 -7.49
C ILE A 373 28.38 -9.94 -8.69
N TYR A 374 27.99 -10.70 -9.72
CA TYR A 374 28.74 -10.84 -10.96
C TYR A 374 27.94 -10.29 -12.14
N LEU A 375 28.59 -9.56 -13.04
CA LEU A 375 28.05 -9.24 -14.36
C LEU A 375 28.43 -10.37 -15.32
N TYR A 376 27.46 -10.97 -16.01
CA TYR A 376 27.72 -11.93 -17.08
C TYR A 376 27.85 -11.22 -18.42
N SER A 377 29.01 -11.38 -19.07
CA SER A 377 29.24 -10.96 -20.45
C SER A 377 29.06 -12.15 -21.40
N PRO A 378 27.98 -12.22 -22.21
CA PRO A 378 27.72 -13.38 -23.05
C PRO A 378 28.79 -13.59 -24.13
N GLY A 379 29.23 -12.51 -24.79
CA GLY A 379 30.18 -12.58 -25.91
C GLY A 379 31.57 -13.10 -25.53
N ASN A 380 32.03 -12.82 -24.30
CA ASN A 380 33.30 -13.31 -23.76
C ASN A 380 33.13 -14.54 -22.85
N ASP A 381 31.89 -14.91 -22.51
CA ASP A 381 31.55 -15.93 -21.53
C ASP A 381 32.29 -15.75 -20.18
N GLN A 382 32.23 -14.54 -19.65
CA GLN A 382 32.89 -14.18 -18.40
C GLN A 382 31.88 -13.71 -17.36
N LEU A 383 32.01 -14.24 -16.15
CA LEU A 383 31.48 -13.63 -14.94
C LEU A 383 32.54 -12.68 -14.43
N LEU A 384 32.29 -11.38 -14.57
CA LEU A 384 33.12 -10.31 -14.03
C LEU A 384 32.59 -9.99 -12.64
N GLU A 385 33.46 -9.99 -11.63
CA GLU A 385 33.06 -9.56 -10.28
C GLU A 385 32.72 -8.07 -10.35
N HIS A 386 31.44 -7.74 -10.16
CA HIS A 386 30.96 -6.37 -10.32
C HIS A 386 31.09 -5.59 -9.01
N LYS A 387 30.67 -6.22 -7.90
CA LYS A 387 30.68 -5.59 -6.58
C LYS A 387 30.74 -6.66 -5.50
N LYS A 388 31.73 -6.56 -4.60
CA LYS A 388 31.67 -7.15 -3.27
C LYS A 388 31.01 -6.15 -2.34
N LEU A 389 29.94 -6.57 -1.68
CA LEU A 389 29.23 -5.80 -0.67
C LEU A 389 29.46 -6.46 0.70
N PRO A 390 29.52 -5.70 1.80
CA PRO A 390 29.61 -6.25 3.16
C PRO A 390 28.27 -6.84 3.66
N ILE A 391 27.43 -7.31 2.74
CA ILE A 391 26.02 -7.70 2.92
C ILE A 391 25.86 -9.17 2.47
N ASP A 392 25.01 -9.93 3.13
CA ASP A 392 24.70 -11.30 2.69
C ASP A 392 23.96 -11.28 1.33
N ILE A 393 24.54 -11.95 0.34
CA ILE A 393 24.04 -11.98 -1.04
C ILE A 393 22.67 -12.67 -1.16
N SER A 394 22.30 -13.55 -0.22
CA SER A 394 20.96 -14.17 -0.18
C SER A 394 19.92 -13.19 0.34
N SER A 395 20.24 -12.43 1.39
CA SER A 395 19.40 -11.33 1.87
C SER A 395 19.17 -10.32 0.75
N LEU A 396 20.24 -9.88 0.10
CA LEU A 396 20.20 -8.90 -0.99
C LEU A 396 19.37 -9.36 -2.20
N ALA A 397 19.47 -10.63 -2.58
CA ALA A 397 18.65 -11.20 -3.64
C ALA A 397 17.15 -11.25 -3.25
N GLY A 398 16.84 -11.46 -1.96
CA GLY A 398 15.48 -11.38 -1.41
C GLY A 398 14.94 -9.95 -1.39
N GLN A 399 15.75 -8.97 -0.96
CA GLN A 399 15.43 -7.53 -0.97
C GLN A 399 15.06 -7.06 -2.39
N HIS A 400 15.88 -7.40 -3.38
CA HIS A 400 15.57 -7.12 -4.79
C HIS A 400 14.27 -7.79 -5.26
N ALA A 401 13.89 -8.93 -4.66
CA ALA A 401 12.63 -9.62 -4.91
C ALA A 401 11.52 -9.24 -3.91
N LEU A 402 11.54 -8.02 -3.34
CA LEU A 402 10.49 -7.51 -2.43
C LEU A 402 10.25 -8.42 -1.21
N GLY A 403 11.32 -9.00 -0.64
CA GLY A 403 11.27 -9.87 0.53
C GLY A 403 10.87 -11.33 0.27
N GLN A 404 10.70 -11.75 -0.99
CA GLN A 404 10.29 -13.12 -1.33
C GLN A 404 11.35 -14.16 -0.90
N GLU A 405 11.10 -14.87 0.21
CA GLU A 405 12.02 -15.86 0.81
C GLU A 405 12.55 -16.91 -0.16
N ILE A 406 11.77 -17.31 -1.15
CA ILE A 406 12.19 -18.27 -2.18
C ILE A 406 13.45 -17.79 -2.92
N VAL A 407 13.62 -16.48 -3.11
CA VAL A 407 14.78 -15.93 -3.81
C VAL A 407 16.03 -16.01 -2.93
N SER A 408 15.92 -15.72 -1.64
CA SER A 408 17.00 -15.93 -0.65
C SER A 408 17.30 -17.41 -0.36
N ALA A 409 16.33 -18.30 -0.55
CA ALA A 409 16.53 -19.75 -0.47
C ALA A 409 17.22 -20.31 -1.73
N GLY A 410 17.23 -19.57 -2.85
CA GLY A 410 17.91 -19.95 -4.09
C GLY A 410 19.44 -20.13 -3.93
N ALA A 411 20.03 -21.05 -4.67
CA ALA A 411 21.49 -21.16 -4.77
C ALA A 411 22.10 -20.03 -5.62
N VAL A 412 21.34 -19.50 -6.58
CA VAL A 412 21.65 -18.33 -7.41
C VAL A 412 20.35 -17.59 -7.75
N THR A 413 20.43 -16.27 -7.87
CA THR A 413 19.42 -15.46 -8.56
C THR A 413 20.06 -14.74 -9.74
N ILE A 414 19.39 -14.73 -10.89
CA ILE A 414 19.80 -14.02 -12.10
C ILE A 414 18.79 -12.89 -12.33
N ALA A 415 19.23 -11.64 -12.35
CA ALA A 415 18.42 -10.54 -12.87
C ALA A 415 18.67 -10.43 -14.38
N ILE A 416 17.59 -10.39 -15.17
CA ILE A 416 17.61 -10.16 -16.61
C ILE A 416 17.38 -8.66 -16.83
N LEU A 417 18.33 -7.98 -17.47
CA LEU A 417 18.28 -6.53 -17.69
C LEU A 417 18.42 -6.16 -19.16
N THR A 418 18.09 -4.92 -19.51
CA THR A 418 18.34 -4.30 -20.82
C THR A 418 18.78 -2.85 -20.64
N ASP A 419 19.56 -2.32 -21.59
CA ASP A 419 19.60 -0.87 -21.80
C ASP A 419 18.35 -0.47 -22.61
N MET A 420 17.39 0.18 -21.96
CA MET A 420 16.12 0.53 -22.59
C MET A 420 16.29 1.64 -23.63
N GLN A 421 17.23 2.57 -23.44
CA GLN A 421 17.47 3.66 -24.37
C GLN A 421 18.03 3.11 -25.70
N GLN A 422 18.93 2.12 -25.65
CA GLN A 422 19.43 1.42 -26.83
C GLN A 422 18.29 0.72 -27.60
N VAL A 423 17.39 0.03 -26.87
CA VAL A 423 16.25 -0.67 -27.46
C VAL A 423 15.25 0.30 -28.11
N LEU A 424 14.87 1.39 -27.45
CA LEU A 424 13.97 2.40 -28.02
C LEU A 424 14.60 3.10 -29.23
N ASN A 425 15.91 3.38 -29.21
CA ASN A 425 16.62 3.96 -30.36
C ASN A 425 16.64 3.03 -31.57
N ALA A 426 16.60 1.71 -31.37
CA ALA A 426 16.67 0.71 -32.44
C ALA A 426 15.29 0.29 -32.97
N PHE A 427 14.27 0.22 -32.12
CA PHE A 427 12.96 -0.37 -32.46
C PHE A 427 11.75 0.55 -32.21
N GLY A 428 11.97 1.77 -31.71
CA GLY A 428 10.89 2.65 -31.27
C GLY A 428 10.03 1.99 -30.20
N GLU A 429 8.74 2.30 -30.22
CA GLU A 429 7.80 1.89 -29.17
C GLU A 429 7.70 0.36 -29.02
N LYS A 430 7.73 -0.37 -30.14
CA LYS A 430 7.62 -1.83 -30.15
C LYS A 430 8.85 -2.54 -29.55
N GLY A 431 9.95 -1.81 -29.33
CA GLY A 431 11.10 -2.31 -28.59
C GLY A 431 10.77 -2.78 -27.16
N TYR A 432 9.79 -2.16 -26.50
CA TYR A 432 9.36 -2.57 -25.16
C TYR A 432 8.70 -3.95 -25.13
N ARG A 433 7.88 -4.26 -26.15
CA ARG A 433 7.29 -5.60 -26.34
C ARG A 433 8.39 -6.63 -26.60
N LEU A 434 9.24 -6.33 -27.59
CA LEU A 434 10.33 -7.18 -28.03
C LEU A 434 11.25 -7.57 -26.87
N ILE A 435 11.62 -6.63 -25.99
CA ILE A 435 12.61 -6.90 -24.95
C ILE A 435 12.06 -7.71 -23.78
N HIS A 436 10.79 -7.53 -23.40
CA HIS A 436 10.12 -8.40 -22.42
C HIS A 436 9.92 -9.82 -22.99
N GLN A 437 9.57 -9.94 -24.28
CA GLN A 437 9.51 -11.23 -24.96
C GLN A 437 10.89 -11.91 -25.01
N GLN A 438 11.97 -11.18 -25.32
CA GLN A 438 13.34 -11.71 -25.24
C GLN A 438 13.70 -12.17 -23.81
N ALA A 439 13.29 -11.43 -22.77
CA ALA A 439 13.49 -11.86 -21.38
C ALA A 439 12.74 -13.18 -21.07
N GLY A 440 11.48 -13.34 -21.48
CA GLY A 440 10.74 -14.59 -21.34
C GLY A 440 11.36 -15.77 -22.11
N VAL A 441 11.92 -15.51 -23.30
CA VAL A 441 12.69 -16.52 -24.06
C VAL A 441 13.93 -16.98 -23.26
N VAL A 442 14.67 -16.04 -22.65
CA VAL A 442 15.80 -16.32 -21.76
C VAL A 442 15.34 -17.09 -20.52
N GLY A 443 14.24 -16.69 -19.87
CA GLY A 443 13.64 -17.37 -18.73
C GLY A 443 13.24 -18.82 -19.04
N GLN A 444 12.65 -19.09 -20.20
CA GLN A 444 12.30 -20.45 -20.62
C GLN A 444 13.55 -21.31 -20.89
N ALA A 445 14.61 -20.72 -21.46
CA ALA A 445 15.89 -21.39 -21.61
C ALA A 445 16.52 -21.72 -20.24
N LEU A 446 16.46 -20.81 -19.26
CA LEU A 446 16.89 -21.05 -17.88
C LEU A 446 16.10 -22.19 -17.21
N TYR A 447 14.78 -22.24 -17.37
CA TYR A 447 13.94 -23.34 -16.86
C TYR A 447 14.37 -24.71 -17.42
N LEU A 448 14.52 -24.83 -18.75
CA LEU A 448 14.90 -26.10 -19.37
C LEU A 448 16.33 -26.51 -19.03
N ALA A 449 17.23 -25.53 -18.95
CA ALA A 449 18.62 -25.75 -18.56
C ALA A 449 18.68 -26.23 -17.08
N ALA A 450 17.96 -25.61 -16.15
CA ALA A 450 17.87 -26.04 -14.75
C ALA A 450 17.38 -27.50 -14.61
N GLU A 451 16.28 -27.85 -15.28
CA GLU A 451 15.72 -29.21 -15.25
C GLU A 451 16.68 -30.26 -15.83
N SER A 452 17.55 -29.87 -16.78
CA SER A 452 18.58 -30.76 -17.30
C SER A 452 19.67 -31.10 -16.26
N LEU A 453 19.97 -30.16 -15.36
CA LEU A 453 20.84 -30.36 -14.20
C LEU A 453 20.14 -31.06 -13.02
N GLY A 454 18.82 -31.28 -13.11
CA GLY A 454 18.00 -31.78 -12.00
C GLY A 454 17.71 -30.74 -10.92
N LEU A 455 17.90 -29.46 -11.26
CA LEU A 455 17.49 -28.29 -10.48
C LEU A 455 16.12 -27.81 -10.97
N GLN A 456 15.53 -26.86 -10.24
CA GLN A 456 14.34 -26.12 -10.66
C GLN A 456 14.65 -24.63 -10.63
N GLY A 457 13.90 -23.88 -11.42
CA GLY A 457 13.90 -22.42 -11.40
C GLY A 457 12.58 -21.87 -10.90
N THR A 458 12.55 -20.58 -10.62
CA THR A 458 11.32 -19.79 -10.70
C THR A 458 11.64 -18.42 -11.27
N ALA A 459 10.84 -18.00 -12.24
CA ALA A 459 10.72 -16.62 -12.66
C ALA A 459 9.97 -15.83 -11.58
N ILE A 460 10.35 -14.57 -11.41
CA ILE A 460 9.84 -13.64 -10.41
C ILE A 460 9.62 -12.31 -11.11
N GLY A 461 8.35 -11.99 -11.38
CA GLY A 461 7.93 -10.74 -12.02
C GLY A 461 7.74 -9.56 -11.07
N ALA A 462 7.72 -9.81 -9.76
CA ALA A 462 7.62 -8.79 -8.72
C ALA A 462 8.99 -8.60 -8.06
N PHE A 463 9.60 -7.45 -8.29
CA PHE A 463 10.94 -7.08 -7.84
C PHE A 463 11.02 -5.56 -7.69
N ASP A 464 11.98 -5.08 -6.91
CA ASP A 464 12.27 -3.66 -6.79
C ASP A 464 13.00 -3.17 -8.04
N ASP A 465 12.30 -2.42 -8.89
CA ASP A 465 12.78 -1.97 -10.19
C ASP A 465 13.99 -1.00 -10.09
N ILE A 466 14.28 -0.38 -8.93
CA ILE A 466 15.33 0.64 -8.77
C ILE A 466 16.63 0.12 -8.13
N VAL A 467 16.63 -1.10 -7.59
CA VAL A 467 17.84 -1.75 -7.03
C VAL A 467 19.03 -1.81 -8.01
N PRO A 468 18.87 -2.15 -9.31
CA PRO A 468 20.00 -2.15 -10.25
C PRO A 468 20.71 -0.80 -10.34
N ASN A 469 19.97 0.30 -10.35
CA ASN A 469 20.54 1.63 -10.51
C ASN A 469 21.11 2.12 -9.17
N LYS A 470 20.30 2.15 -8.10
CA LYS A 470 20.71 2.71 -6.80
C LYS A 470 21.76 1.89 -6.07
N LEU A 471 21.61 0.56 -6.04
CA LEU A 471 22.42 -0.31 -5.19
C LEU A 471 23.62 -0.91 -5.95
N LEU A 472 23.42 -1.25 -7.22
CA LEU A 472 24.46 -1.84 -8.07
C LEU A 472 25.23 -0.80 -8.91
N GLY A 473 24.75 0.44 -8.97
CA GLY A 473 25.41 1.52 -9.73
C GLY A 473 25.28 1.38 -11.24
N MET A 474 24.25 0.70 -11.73
CA MET A 474 23.98 0.60 -13.17
C MET A 474 23.43 1.94 -13.72
N PRO A 475 23.73 2.29 -14.98
CA PRO A 475 23.18 3.49 -15.63
C PRO A 475 21.66 3.59 -15.52
N GLU A 476 21.09 4.79 -15.51
CA GLU A 476 19.63 5.00 -15.45
C GLU A 476 18.87 4.38 -16.65
N SER A 477 19.55 4.14 -17.78
CA SER A 477 19.01 3.42 -18.92
C SER A 477 18.85 1.90 -18.69
N MET A 478 19.51 1.34 -17.67
CA MET A 478 19.42 -0.07 -17.34
C MET A 478 18.15 -0.38 -16.56
N MET A 479 17.37 -1.31 -17.10
CA MET A 479 16.06 -1.74 -16.63
C MET A 479 16.10 -3.22 -16.29
N CYS A 480 15.62 -3.62 -15.11
CA CYS A 480 15.36 -5.02 -14.80
C CYS A 480 14.01 -5.44 -15.40
N LEU A 481 13.97 -6.61 -16.02
CA LEU A 481 12.80 -7.15 -16.72
C LEU A 481 12.18 -8.33 -15.97
N GLU A 482 13.02 -9.18 -15.38
CA GLU A 482 12.65 -10.38 -14.62
C GLU A 482 13.79 -10.78 -13.69
N LEU A 483 13.46 -11.31 -12.50
CA LEU A 483 14.41 -12.09 -11.70
C LEU A 483 14.14 -13.59 -11.86
N PHE A 484 15.20 -14.39 -11.89
CA PHE A 484 15.12 -15.84 -12.03
C PHE A 484 15.94 -16.53 -10.93
N ALA A 485 15.26 -17.12 -9.95
CA ALA A 485 15.88 -17.83 -8.84
C ALA A 485 16.03 -19.33 -9.14
N LEU A 486 17.12 -19.93 -8.70
CA LEU A 486 17.53 -21.31 -9.04
C LEU A 486 17.93 -22.12 -7.81
N GLY A 487 17.50 -23.38 -7.73
CA GLY A 487 17.88 -24.28 -6.66
C GLY A 487 17.25 -25.66 -6.76
N LYS A 488 17.47 -26.52 -5.75
CA LYS A 488 16.71 -27.77 -5.58
C LYS A 488 15.35 -27.44 -4.99
N ALA A 489 14.26 -27.72 -5.71
CA ALA A 489 12.92 -27.48 -5.20
C ALA A 489 12.57 -28.40 -4.03
N ARG A 490 11.81 -27.87 -3.07
CA ARG A 490 11.11 -28.66 -2.05
C ARG A 490 9.70 -28.98 -2.56
N PRO A 491 9.28 -30.26 -2.65
CA PRO A 491 7.92 -30.60 -3.07
C PRO A 491 6.90 -30.14 -2.04
N ASP A 492 5.85 -29.42 -2.47
CA ASP A 492 4.68 -29.19 -1.62
C ASP A 492 3.87 -30.49 -1.47
N GLN A 493 3.95 -31.09 -0.29
CA GLN A 493 3.27 -32.34 0.04
C GLN A 493 1.75 -32.18 0.22
N ARG A 494 1.24 -30.95 0.31
CA ARG A 494 -0.20 -30.68 0.42
C ARG A 494 -0.93 -30.91 -0.90
N LEU A 495 -0.23 -30.81 -2.04
CA LEU A 495 -0.84 -30.78 -3.37
C LEU A 495 -0.62 -32.07 -4.16
N THR A 496 -1.71 -32.64 -4.66
CA THR A 496 -1.67 -33.79 -5.59
C THR A 496 -1.38 -33.29 -7.01
N THR A 497 -0.70 -34.12 -7.81
CA THR A 497 -0.42 -33.84 -9.24
C THR A 497 -1.14 -34.87 -10.10
N LEU A 498 -2.07 -34.44 -10.93
CA LEU A 498 -2.86 -35.30 -11.83
C LEU A 498 -2.27 -35.27 -13.26
N PRO A 499 -2.53 -36.29 -14.09
CA PRO A 499 -2.14 -36.29 -15.51
C PRO A 499 -2.70 -35.08 -16.26
N ALA A 500 -2.06 -34.66 -17.36
CA ALA A 500 -2.56 -33.55 -18.17
C ALA A 500 -3.96 -33.79 -18.78
N TYR A 501 -4.18 -35.02 -19.27
CA TYR A 501 -5.36 -35.45 -20.00
C TYR A 501 -5.74 -36.89 -19.60
N GLY A 502 -6.97 -37.32 -19.93
CA GLY A 502 -7.41 -38.71 -19.73
C GLY A 502 -8.03 -39.03 -18.37
N PHE A 503 -8.32 -38.03 -17.55
CA PHE A 503 -9.14 -38.15 -16.34
C PHE A 503 -10.41 -37.29 -16.48
N ASP A 504 -11.37 -37.46 -15.56
CA ASP A 504 -12.65 -36.73 -15.59
C ASP A 504 -12.48 -35.25 -15.18
N GLN A 505 -12.16 -34.41 -16.16
CA GLN A 505 -12.01 -32.96 -16.03
C GLN A 505 -13.32 -32.21 -15.73
N GLN A 506 -14.48 -32.89 -15.72
CA GLN A 506 -15.76 -32.27 -15.33
C GLN A 506 -16.00 -32.38 -13.82
N LYS A 507 -15.41 -33.38 -13.16
CA LYS A 507 -15.44 -33.51 -11.69
C LYS A 507 -14.43 -32.65 -10.97
N THR A 508 -13.39 -32.17 -11.65
CA THR A 508 -12.58 -31.05 -11.16
C THR A 508 -13.38 -29.76 -11.35
N SER A 509 -14.05 -29.31 -10.30
CA SER A 509 -14.59 -27.96 -10.25
C SER A 509 -13.44 -26.96 -10.39
N PHE A 510 -13.43 -26.22 -11.50
CA PHE A 510 -12.67 -24.98 -11.58
C PHE A 510 -13.35 -24.01 -10.61
N ASP A 511 -12.83 -23.92 -9.39
CA ASP A 511 -13.30 -22.94 -8.42
C ASP A 511 -12.53 -21.63 -8.67
N PRO A 512 -13.19 -20.51 -8.98
CA PRO A 512 -12.55 -19.19 -9.09
C PRO A 512 -11.78 -18.73 -7.84
N ARG A 513 -11.96 -19.43 -6.71
CA ARG A 513 -11.22 -19.22 -5.45
C ARG A 513 -9.95 -20.08 -5.33
N SER A 514 -9.67 -20.97 -6.30
CA SER A 514 -8.64 -22.03 -6.23
C SER A 514 -7.22 -21.63 -6.61
N VAL A 515 -7.02 -20.48 -7.26
CA VAL A 515 -5.68 -19.90 -7.32
C VAL A 515 -5.37 -19.37 -5.93
N GLU A 516 -4.85 -20.25 -5.08
CA GLU A 516 -4.00 -19.82 -3.96
C GLU A 516 -3.00 -18.84 -4.57
N VAL A 517 -3.05 -17.59 -4.12
CA VAL A 517 -1.87 -16.74 -4.10
C VAL A 517 -0.76 -17.61 -3.52
N VAL A 518 0.40 -17.72 -4.19
CA VAL A 518 1.62 -18.27 -3.56
C VAL A 518 1.64 -17.66 -2.18
N PRO A 519 1.56 -18.44 -1.09
CA PRO A 519 1.08 -17.90 0.17
C PRO A 519 1.79 -16.59 0.46
N GLU A 520 1.01 -15.53 0.70
CA GLU A 520 1.49 -14.55 1.67
C GLU A 520 1.98 -15.42 2.82
N VAL A 521 3.29 -15.34 3.09
CA VAL A 521 3.85 -16.06 4.21
C VAL A 521 3.27 -15.33 5.42
N HIS A 522 2.09 -15.79 5.82
CA HIS A 522 1.62 -15.69 7.18
C HIS A 522 2.73 -16.33 7.99
N THR A 523 3.64 -15.49 8.43
CA THR A 523 4.41 -15.61 9.64
C THR A 523 3.40 -15.64 10.79
N ASP A 524 2.62 -16.73 10.84
CA ASP A 524 1.89 -17.14 12.02
C ASP A 524 2.94 -17.20 13.14
N PRO A 525 2.93 -16.25 14.09
CA PRO A 525 4.07 -16.02 14.94
C PRO A 525 4.11 -17.10 16.00
N GLN A 526 4.69 -18.25 15.64
CA GLN A 526 4.98 -19.37 16.53
C GLN A 526 5.58 -18.82 17.84
N PRO A 527 4.85 -18.90 18.97
CA PRO A 527 5.29 -18.28 20.21
C PRO A 527 6.45 -19.08 20.81
N GLY A 528 7.69 -18.77 20.38
CA GLY A 528 8.88 -19.51 20.81
C GLY A 528 10.25 -19.01 20.34
N LEU A 529 10.37 -18.30 19.21
CA LEU A 529 11.68 -17.95 18.62
C LEU A 529 12.08 -16.47 18.78
N ARG A 530 12.24 -16.04 20.04
CA ARG A 530 13.00 -14.81 20.36
C ARG A 530 14.51 -15.05 20.13
N SER A 531 15.03 -14.75 18.93
CA SER A 531 16.48 -14.75 18.70
C SER A 531 17.01 -13.74 17.67
N LYS A 532 17.24 -12.49 18.11
CA LYS A 532 18.44 -11.66 17.84
C LYS A 532 18.98 -11.48 16.39
N LYS A 533 18.23 -11.78 15.31
CA LYS A 533 18.81 -11.84 13.95
C LYS A 533 18.01 -11.25 12.77
N PHE A 534 17.09 -10.33 13.02
CA PHE A 534 16.62 -9.41 11.98
C PHE A 534 17.33 -8.07 12.14
N MET A 535 18.05 -7.65 11.10
CA MET A 535 18.63 -6.32 10.98
C MET A 535 17.82 -5.60 9.89
N PRO A 536 17.10 -4.50 10.20
CA PRO A 536 16.17 -3.90 9.25
C PRO A 536 16.89 -3.17 8.08
N GLU A 537 16.32 -3.23 6.87
CA GLU A 537 16.94 -2.75 5.63
C GLU A 537 17.35 -1.27 5.65
N GLY A 538 16.52 -0.38 6.20
CA GLY A 538 16.88 1.03 6.36
C GLY A 538 18.12 1.25 7.24
N LEU A 539 18.32 0.40 8.26
CA LEU A 539 19.50 0.46 9.12
C LEU A 539 20.76 0.02 8.36
N GLU A 540 20.64 -0.97 7.48
CA GLU A 540 21.76 -1.42 6.63
C GLU A 540 22.14 -0.33 5.62
N ALA A 541 21.18 0.40 5.04
CA ALA A 541 21.46 1.57 4.20
C ALA A 541 22.16 2.72 4.98
N LEU A 542 21.71 3.00 6.20
CA LEU A 542 22.34 3.99 7.09
C LEU A 542 23.79 3.63 7.43
N ILE A 543 24.05 2.34 7.69
CA ILE A 543 25.39 1.79 7.95
C ILE A 543 26.29 1.89 6.72
N ASN A 544 25.79 1.55 5.52
CA ASN A 544 26.57 1.66 4.29
C ASN A 544 26.90 3.13 3.96
N ASN A 545 25.97 4.07 4.20
CA ASN A 545 26.24 5.50 4.02
C ASN A 545 27.23 6.04 5.06
N LEU A 546 27.18 5.54 6.30
CA LEU A 546 28.18 5.82 7.34
C LEU A 546 29.58 5.37 6.92
N ASP A 547 29.72 4.15 6.37
CA ASP A 547 31.00 3.64 5.85
C ASP A 547 31.50 4.45 4.65
N ILE A 548 30.62 4.80 3.69
CA ILE A 548 30.96 5.66 2.55
C ILE A 548 31.40 7.06 3.01
N TRP A 549 30.70 7.66 3.97
CA TRP A 549 31.04 8.97 4.51
C TRP A 549 32.35 8.93 5.33
N LEU A 550 32.61 7.87 6.09
CA LEU A 550 33.88 7.68 6.80
C LEU A 550 35.07 7.58 5.83
N LEU A 551 34.87 6.93 4.67
CA LEU A 551 35.85 6.90 3.58
C LEU A 551 36.03 8.29 2.93
N GLN A 552 34.94 8.98 2.58
CA GLN A 552 34.98 10.29 1.90
C GLN A 552 35.50 11.43 2.80
N SER A 553 35.20 11.41 4.10
CA SER A 553 35.60 12.46 5.05
C SER A 553 37.04 12.31 5.56
N THR A 554 37.65 11.12 5.41
CA THR A 554 39.10 10.93 5.67
C THR A 554 39.94 11.09 4.41
N ALA A 555 39.41 10.74 3.23
CA ALA A 555 40.05 10.97 1.93
C ALA A 555 39.73 12.37 1.37
N GLY A 556 40.23 13.42 2.03
CA GLY A 556 40.11 14.79 1.52
C GLY A 556 40.82 14.96 0.17
N GLN A 557 40.05 14.93 -0.93
CA GLN A 557 40.49 15.16 -2.32
C GLN A 557 41.82 14.47 -2.73
N PHE A 558 41.90 13.14 -2.61
CA PHE A 558 42.98 12.38 -3.26
C PHE A 558 42.46 11.20 -4.09
N ALA A 559 43.01 11.11 -5.31
CA ALA A 559 42.56 10.35 -6.47
C ALA A 559 42.32 8.84 -6.30
N ASP A 560 41.56 8.28 -7.24
CA ASP A 560 40.97 6.93 -7.32
C ASP A 560 41.93 5.71 -7.31
N ASP A 561 43.23 5.89 -7.01
CA ASP A 561 44.30 4.91 -7.28
C ASP A 561 45.15 4.47 -6.05
N LEU A 562 44.73 4.77 -4.81
CA LEU A 562 45.55 4.47 -3.61
C LEU A 562 45.37 3.05 -3.02
N PRO A 563 46.45 2.31 -2.70
CA PRO A 563 46.37 0.97 -2.10
C PRO A 563 45.78 0.92 -0.69
N LEU A 564 45.04 -0.16 -0.39
CA LEU A 564 44.30 -0.39 0.85
C LEU A 564 45.12 -0.24 2.15
N GLU A 565 46.41 -0.59 2.12
CA GLU A 565 47.32 -0.47 3.28
C GLU A 565 47.58 0.99 3.67
N GLN A 566 47.58 1.93 2.71
CA GLN A 566 47.77 3.36 2.97
C GLN A 566 46.48 4.03 3.44
N VAL A 567 45.33 3.58 2.93
CA VAL A 567 44.01 3.96 3.46
C VAL A 567 43.90 3.60 4.94
N ARG A 568 44.39 2.41 5.35
CA ARG A 568 44.45 1.99 6.76
C ARG A 568 45.37 2.85 7.63
N GLN A 569 46.44 3.44 7.09
CA GLN A 569 47.26 4.42 7.82
C GLN A 569 46.58 5.79 7.90
N ALA A 570 45.90 6.24 6.84
CA ALA A 570 45.16 7.50 6.82
C ALA A 570 43.95 7.51 7.78
N LEU A 571 43.30 6.37 7.97
CA LEU A 571 42.22 6.16 8.96
C LEU A 571 42.64 6.43 10.43
N GLY A 572 43.93 6.64 10.72
CA GLY A 572 44.39 7.13 12.02
C GLY A 572 44.06 8.60 12.32
N ALA A 573 43.65 9.38 11.31
CA ALA A 573 43.50 10.84 11.38
C ALA A 573 42.05 11.36 11.38
N VAL A 574 41.07 10.52 11.76
CA VAL A 574 39.64 10.89 11.78
C VAL A 574 39.36 12.08 12.73
N SER A 575 38.40 12.96 12.39
CA SER A 575 37.96 14.07 13.25
C SER A 575 37.36 13.56 14.58
N ALA A 576 37.17 14.46 15.55
CA ALA A 576 36.57 14.08 16.84
C ALA A 576 35.14 13.57 16.68
N GLU A 577 34.30 14.23 15.85
CA GLU A 577 32.91 13.82 15.62
C GLU A 577 32.84 12.42 14.99
N ASN A 578 33.65 12.15 13.97
CA ASN A 578 33.64 10.87 13.27
C ASN A 578 34.04 9.70 14.18
N ARG A 579 34.93 9.93 15.17
CA ARG A 579 35.30 8.91 16.18
C ARG A 579 34.14 8.59 17.12
N GLU A 580 33.31 9.57 17.48
CA GLU A 580 32.14 9.33 18.32
C GLU A 580 31.06 8.52 17.60
N VAL A 581 30.83 8.80 16.30
CA VAL A 581 29.91 8.00 15.46
C VAL A 581 30.42 6.56 15.32
N LEU A 582 31.71 6.38 15.02
CA LEU A 582 32.38 5.07 15.00
C LEU A 582 32.26 4.34 16.34
N ALA A 583 32.47 5.02 17.47
CA ALA A 583 32.35 4.43 18.79
C ALA A 583 30.90 3.99 19.08
N ALA A 584 29.90 4.84 18.80
CA ALA A 584 28.50 4.51 18.98
C ALA A 584 28.06 3.33 18.09
N PHE A 585 28.59 3.24 16.87
CA PHE A 585 28.34 2.11 15.97
C PHE A 585 29.01 0.82 16.46
N GLN A 586 30.26 0.87 16.94
CA GLN A 586 30.95 -0.27 17.53
C GLN A 586 30.29 -0.74 18.84
N GLU A 587 29.77 0.19 19.65
CA GLU A 587 28.96 -0.13 20.83
C GLU A 587 27.65 -0.81 20.45
N TYR A 588 27.00 -0.39 19.35
CA TYR A 588 25.82 -1.05 18.82
C TYR A 588 26.12 -2.48 18.29
N GLN A 589 27.14 -2.63 17.44
CA GLN A 589 27.57 -3.94 16.92
C GLN A 589 28.00 -4.92 18.03
N SER A 590 28.66 -4.42 19.08
CA SER A 590 29.04 -5.23 20.25
C SER A 590 27.90 -5.47 21.26
N GLY A 591 26.71 -4.91 21.01
CA GLY A 591 25.54 -5.05 21.87
C GLY A 591 25.61 -4.28 23.20
N LYS A 592 26.56 -3.35 23.34
CA LYS A 592 26.64 -2.40 24.46
C LYS A 592 25.61 -1.28 24.37
N LYS A 593 25.23 -0.90 23.15
CA LYS A 593 24.20 0.09 22.83
C LYS A 593 23.09 -0.60 22.05
N ASN A 594 21.83 -0.22 22.30
CA ASN A 594 20.70 -0.74 21.53
C ASN A 594 20.44 0.12 20.28
N LEU A 595 19.57 -0.34 19.40
CA LEU A 595 19.24 0.34 18.14
C LEU A 595 18.69 1.75 18.35
N VAL A 596 17.79 1.94 19.33
CA VAL A 596 17.17 3.24 19.61
C VAL A 596 18.21 4.26 20.10
N ASP A 597 19.14 3.85 20.96
CA ASP A 597 20.21 4.74 21.45
C ASP A 597 21.31 4.99 20.41
N PHE A 598 21.51 4.09 19.46
CA PHE A 598 22.36 4.33 18.29
C PHE A 598 21.73 5.37 17.37
N LEU A 599 20.47 5.19 16.99
CA LEU A 599 19.71 6.13 16.15
C LEU A 599 19.54 7.50 16.82
N ASP A 600 19.30 7.54 18.13
CA ASP A 600 19.26 8.80 18.89
C ASP A 600 20.60 9.55 18.87
N THR A 601 21.72 8.81 18.85
CA THR A 601 23.06 9.40 18.68
C THR A 601 23.19 10.07 17.31
N LEU A 602 22.71 9.44 16.24
CA LEU A 602 22.77 10.00 14.88
C LEU A 602 21.86 11.23 14.67
N LEU A 603 20.83 11.39 15.51
CA LEU A 603 19.99 12.59 15.55
C LEU A 603 20.57 13.74 16.40
N ASP A 604 21.79 13.63 16.94
CA ASP A 604 22.48 14.72 17.66
C ASP A 604 22.90 15.86 16.71
N ASP A 605 22.82 17.11 17.17
CA ASP A 605 23.11 18.32 16.37
C ASP A 605 24.55 18.44 15.88
N ARG A 606 25.46 17.63 16.43
CA ARG A 606 26.84 17.49 15.98
C ARG A 606 26.97 16.69 14.68
N PHE A 607 25.93 15.98 14.25
CA PHE A 607 25.96 15.10 13.07
C PHE A 607 24.97 15.51 11.97
N ARG A 608 24.74 16.83 11.77
CA ARG A 608 23.75 17.39 10.81
C ARG A 608 23.68 16.68 9.44
N PHE A 609 24.82 16.34 8.85
CA PHE A 609 24.89 15.68 7.54
C PHE A 609 24.30 14.26 7.50
N LEU A 610 24.26 13.57 8.65
CA LEU A 610 23.66 12.24 8.81
C LEU A 610 22.21 12.32 9.32
N GLN A 611 21.76 13.46 9.84
CA GLN A 611 20.41 13.63 10.39
C GLN A 611 19.32 13.35 9.35
N ALA A 612 19.49 13.77 8.09
CA ALA A 612 18.53 13.50 7.01
C ALA A 612 18.35 12.00 6.74
N GLN A 613 19.47 11.28 6.60
CA GLN A 613 19.47 9.85 6.28
C GLN A 613 19.01 9.02 7.49
N ALA A 614 19.42 9.40 8.70
CA ALA A 614 18.92 8.81 9.93
C ALA A 614 17.42 9.07 10.11
N ALA A 615 16.92 10.25 9.75
CA ALA A 615 15.52 10.60 9.87
C ALA A 615 14.61 9.72 9.03
N THR A 616 14.88 9.60 7.73
CA THR A 616 14.15 8.70 6.82
C THR A 616 14.16 7.25 7.30
N VAL A 617 15.29 6.77 7.83
CA VAL A 617 15.42 5.40 8.34
C VAL A 617 14.64 5.19 9.64
N ILE A 618 14.59 6.19 10.52
CA ILE A 618 13.81 6.14 11.75
C ILE A 618 12.32 6.22 11.46
N GLU A 619 11.86 7.06 10.53
CA GLU A 619 10.45 7.09 10.10
C GLU A 619 10.01 5.73 9.56
N TRP A 620 10.79 5.12 8.66
CA TRP A 620 10.50 3.78 8.15
C TRP A 620 10.47 2.71 9.27
N LEU A 621 11.38 2.79 10.26
CA LEU A 621 11.36 1.89 11.43
C LEU A 621 10.15 2.10 12.35
N LEU A 622 9.61 3.32 12.42
CA LEU A 622 8.40 3.66 13.17
C LEU A 622 7.13 3.18 12.44
N ASP A 623 7.04 3.41 11.13
CA ASP A 623 5.90 2.98 10.30
C ASP A 623 5.81 1.45 10.19
N ALA A 624 6.96 0.76 10.09
CA ALA A 624 7.04 -0.69 10.09
C ALA A 624 6.91 -1.34 11.50
N GLN A 625 6.61 -0.55 12.55
CA GLN A 625 6.46 -0.99 13.95
C GLN A 625 7.65 -1.78 14.51
N VAL A 626 8.87 -1.54 13.98
CA VAL A 626 10.08 -2.29 14.34
C VAL A 626 10.63 -1.89 15.71
N ILE A 627 10.22 -0.73 16.22
CA ILE A 627 10.66 -0.16 17.51
C ILE A 627 9.47 0.39 18.31
N GLU A 628 9.18 -0.21 19.48
CA GLU A 628 7.97 0.12 20.27
C GLU A 628 8.21 0.68 21.69
N ALA A 629 9.41 0.53 22.28
CA ALA A 629 9.65 0.85 23.70
C ALA A 629 10.49 2.12 23.98
N GLY A 630 11.01 2.78 22.95
CA GLY A 630 11.82 4.01 23.05
C GLY A 630 11.67 4.95 21.85
N SER A 631 10.74 4.61 20.97
CA SER A 631 10.45 5.25 19.68
C SER A 631 9.79 6.62 19.82
N ALA A 632 8.99 6.86 20.85
CA ALA A 632 8.34 8.16 21.08
C ALA A 632 9.37 9.31 21.17
N ARG A 633 10.50 9.10 21.87
CA ARG A 633 11.62 10.06 21.92
C ARG A 633 12.23 10.33 20.55
N LEU A 634 12.35 9.29 19.71
CA LEU A 634 12.86 9.43 18.35
C LEU A 634 11.88 10.18 17.47
N ALA A 635 10.60 9.82 17.46
CA ALA A 635 9.54 10.51 16.71
C ALA A 635 9.46 11.99 17.10
N GLU A 636 9.44 12.31 18.40
CA GLU A 636 9.44 13.71 18.87
C GLU A 636 10.70 14.47 18.45
N LYS A 637 11.87 13.81 18.49
CA LYS A 637 13.15 14.41 18.04
C LYS A 637 13.18 14.61 16.52
N LEU A 638 12.57 13.71 15.74
CA LEU A 638 12.37 13.86 14.30
C LEU A 638 11.47 15.04 13.99
N ASP A 639 10.28 15.12 14.59
CA ASP A 639 9.36 16.23 14.36
C ASP A 639 10.02 17.57 14.72
N ARG A 640 10.79 17.63 15.83
CA ARG A 640 11.61 18.79 16.19
C ARG A 640 12.70 19.12 15.17
N LEU A 641 13.32 18.12 14.53
CA LEU A 641 14.34 18.31 13.48
C LEU A 641 13.70 18.77 12.17
N TYR A 642 12.62 18.11 11.74
CA TYR A 642 11.83 18.47 10.57
C TYR A 642 11.26 19.88 10.69
N MET A 643 10.83 20.29 11.88
CA MET A 643 10.31 21.63 12.16
C MET A 643 11.38 22.73 12.29
N ARG A 644 12.67 22.43 12.11
CA ARG A 644 13.70 23.48 12.10
C ARG A 644 13.54 24.36 10.85
N PRO A 645 13.36 25.69 11.01
CA PRO A 645 13.24 26.59 9.88
C PRO A 645 14.55 26.61 9.08
N PRO A 646 14.49 26.61 7.73
CA PRO A 646 15.68 26.63 6.90
C PRO A 646 16.52 27.89 7.17
N GLN A 647 17.84 27.77 7.02
CA GLN A 647 18.75 28.91 7.18
C GLN A 647 18.66 29.81 5.94
N VAL A 648 17.85 30.88 6.04
CA VAL A 648 17.64 31.84 4.96
C VAL A 648 18.69 32.95 5.05
N GLU A 649 19.81 32.76 4.34
CA GLU A 649 20.82 33.81 4.13
C GLU A 649 20.44 34.77 2.98
N SER A 650 19.65 34.29 2.02
CA SER A 650 19.12 35.07 0.90
C SER A 650 17.88 34.39 0.30
N LEU A 651 16.95 35.20 -0.21
CA LEU A 651 15.82 34.75 -1.03
C LEU A 651 16.21 34.53 -2.51
N GLU A 652 17.43 34.92 -2.91
CA GLU A 652 17.90 34.69 -4.28
C GLU A 652 18.01 33.19 -4.60
N PRO A 653 17.56 32.75 -5.79
CA PRO A 653 17.65 31.36 -6.21
C PRO A 653 19.10 30.85 -6.21
N SER A 654 19.34 29.65 -5.70
CA SER A 654 20.69 29.09 -5.54
C SER A 654 21.32 28.72 -6.89
N PRO A 655 22.65 28.68 -7.01
CA PRO A 655 23.33 28.10 -8.17
C PRO A 655 22.84 26.68 -8.49
N GLU A 656 22.59 25.87 -7.46
CA GLU A 656 22.09 24.50 -7.55
C GLU A 656 20.65 24.45 -8.07
N HIS A 657 19.73 25.22 -7.48
CA HIS A 657 18.33 25.30 -7.94
C HIS A 657 18.24 25.85 -9.36
N ARG A 658 18.96 26.92 -9.69
CA ARG A 658 19.07 27.45 -11.08
C ARG A 658 19.57 26.36 -12.03
N ALA A 659 20.65 25.66 -11.67
CA ALA A 659 21.21 24.59 -12.48
C ALA A 659 20.24 23.41 -12.66
N ILE A 660 19.41 23.10 -11.67
CA ILE A 660 18.38 22.05 -11.78
C ILE A 660 17.27 22.50 -12.72
N ILE A 661 16.69 23.70 -12.55
CA ILE A 661 15.66 24.22 -13.47
C ILE A 661 16.18 24.31 -14.92
N ASP A 662 17.41 24.77 -15.13
CA ASP A 662 18.01 24.91 -16.46
C ASP A 662 18.41 23.55 -17.09
N ARG A 663 18.81 22.54 -16.29
CA ARG A 663 19.18 21.19 -16.78
C ARG A 663 17.99 20.25 -16.97
N SER A 664 16.95 20.36 -16.13
CA SER A 664 15.73 19.53 -16.21
C SER A 664 14.83 19.83 -17.41
N GLY A 665 15.20 20.82 -18.24
CA GLY A 665 14.47 21.14 -19.46
C GLY A 665 13.13 21.86 -19.24
N TYR A 666 12.83 22.30 -18.01
CA TYR A 666 11.58 22.99 -17.67
C TYR A 666 11.33 24.21 -18.57
N ARG A 667 12.36 25.03 -18.87
CA ARG A 667 12.27 26.15 -19.84
C ARG A 667 11.84 25.75 -21.26
N THR A 668 11.80 24.47 -21.59
CA THR A 668 11.33 23.94 -22.88
C THR A 668 10.06 23.10 -22.79
N GLN A 669 9.67 22.68 -21.59
CA GLN A 669 8.47 21.86 -21.34
C GLN A 669 7.30 22.71 -20.85
N PHE A 670 7.58 23.84 -20.19
CA PHE A 670 6.63 24.62 -19.42
C PHE A 670 6.66 26.12 -19.79
N PRO A 671 5.54 26.85 -19.64
CA PRO A 671 5.48 28.29 -19.88
C PRO A 671 6.51 29.07 -19.07
N GLY A 672 7.24 29.99 -19.72
CA GLY A 672 8.35 30.73 -19.10
C GLY A 672 7.99 31.40 -17.77
N ARG A 673 6.81 32.03 -17.68
CA ARG A 673 6.28 32.66 -16.45
C ARG A 673 6.24 31.72 -15.25
N MET A 674 5.88 30.45 -15.44
CA MET A 674 5.85 29.47 -14.35
C MET A 674 7.24 28.90 -14.06
N VAL A 675 8.11 28.76 -15.06
CA VAL A 675 9.52 28.38 -14.82
C VAL A 675 10.28 29.47 -14.05
N ASP A 676 9.99 30.74 -14.34
CA ASP A 676 10.54 31.88 -13.61
C ASP A 676 9.94 31.98 -12.19
N CYS A 677 8.67 31.58 -11.99
CA CYS A 677 8.07 31.43 -10.66
C CYS A 677 8.71 30.29 -9.85
N LEU A 678 8.92 29.10 -10.44
CA LEU A 678 9.66 27.98 -9.84
C LEU A 678 11.09 28.36 -9.49
N LEU A 679 11.77 29.15 -10.34
CA LEU A 679 13.09 29.69 -10.04
C LEU A 679 13.06 30.60 -8.82
N LYS A 680 12.13 31.56 -8.77
CA LYS A 680 11.96 32.51 -7.66
C LYS A 680 11.68 31.81 -6.32
N HIS A 681 10.87 30.76 -6.33
CA HIS A 681 10.50 30.01 -5.13
C HIS A 681 11.41 28.79 -4.94
N ASP A 682 12.69 29.05 -4.62
CA ASP A 682 13.66 28.01 -4.34
C ASP A 682 13.19 27.10 -3.18
N ARG A 683 13.02 25.81 -3.48
CA ARG A 683 12.40 24.81 -2.58
C ARG A 683 13.14 24.67 -1.25
N ARG A 684 14.44 25.01 -1.18
CA ARG A 684 15.21 25.03 0.08
C ARG A 684 14.67 26.02 1.11
N LEU A 685 13.96 27.07 0.68
CA LEU A 685 13.39 28.10 1.56
C LEU A 685 12.14 27.61 2.31
N PHE A 686 11.61 26.45 1.90
CA PHE A 686 10.42 25.81 2.45
C PHE A 686 10.75 24.47 3.13
N ALA A 687 11.73 23.74 2.59
CA ALA A 687 12.26 22.48 3.13
C ALA A 687 12.77 22.61 4.59
N PRO A 688 12.76 21.50 5.36
CA PRO A 688 13.44 21.42 6.66
C PRO A 688 14.94 21.71 6.60
N ALA A 689 15.47 22.36 7.63
CA ALA A 689 16.89 22.72 7.74
C ALA A 689 17.88 21.53 7.82
N LEU A 690 17.38 20.30 7.89
CA LEU A 690 18.19 19.07 7.86
C LEU A 690 18.58 18.66 6.43
N PHE A 691 17.87 19.13 5.39
CA PHE A 691 18.22 18.86 4.00
C PHE A 691 19.23 19.88 3.48
N THR A 692 20.21 19.40 2.73
CA THR A 692 21.11 20.27 1.96
C THR A 692 20.35 20.93 0.80
N THR A 693 20.91 22.02 0.25
CA THR A 693 20.35 22.68 -0.96
C THR A 693 20.15 21.70 -2.13
N ALA A 694 21.06 20.73 -2.30
CA ALA A 694 20.99 19.75 -3.38
C ALA A 694 19.85 18.73 -3.16
N GLU A 695 19.64 18.26 -1.93
CA GLU A 695 18.52 17.39 -1.57
C GLU A 695 17.19 18.13 -1.68
N ALA A 696 17.12 19.37 -1.16
CA ALA A 696 15.92 20.20 -1.21
C ALA A 696 15.45 20.49 -2.65
N ALA A 697 16.39 20.70 -3.58
CA ALA A 697 16.12 20.96 -4.98
C ALA A 697 15.96 19.69 -5.84
N SER A 698 16.17 18.49 -5.28
CA SER A 698 16.02 17.22 -6.00
C SER A 698 14.57 16.92 -6.37
N ASP A 699 14.35 16.14 -7.44
CA ASP A 699 13.00 15.82 -7.95
C ASP A 699 12.32 14.64 -7.21
N SER A 700 12.38 14.67 -5.88
CA SER A 700 11.68 13.74 -4.99
C SER A 700 10.80 14.49 -4.00
N ASP A 701 9.79 13.81 -3.47
CA ASP A 701 9.03 14.26 -2.32
C ASP A 701 9.95 14.30 -1.08
N LEU A 702 9.67 15.21 -0.15
CA LEU A 702 10.54 15.48 1.01
C LEU A 702 9.73 15.52 2.30
N PRO A 703 10.02 14.66 3.30
CA PRO A 703 9.36 14.73 4.61
C PRO A 703 9.47 16.12 5.25
N ILE A 704 8.37 16.63 5.80
CA ILE A 704 8.29 17.95 6.45
C ILE A 704 7.92 17.89 7.93
N GLY A 705 7.82 16.68 8.49
CA GLY A 705 7.43 16.39 9.87
C GLY A 705 6.00 15.88 9.96
N PHE A 706 5.64 15.28 11.10
CA PHE A 706 4.31 14.71 11.39
C PHE A 706 3.85 13.65 10.37
N ARG A 707 4.81 12.98 9.74
CA ARG A 707 4.65 12.04 8.61
C ARG A 707 3.94 12.65 7.39
N GLN A 708 4.12 13.95 7.16
CA GLN A 708 3.69 14.66 5.95
C GLN A 708 4.89 14.92 5.04
N GLU A 709 4.61 15.09 3.74
CA GLU A 709 5.64 15.32 2.71
C GLU A 709 5.34 16.60 1.90
N MET A 710 6.40 17.24 1.41
CA MET A 710 6.33 18.33 0.45
C MET A 710 6.53 17.78 -0.97
N THR A 711 5.53 17.99 -1.81
CA THR A 711 5.46 17.52 -3.20
C THR A 711 6.69 17.86 -4.06
N ARG A 712 7.09 16.94 -4.94
CA ARG A 712 8.22 17.07 -5.86
C ARG A 712 8.04 18.14 -6.96
N PRO A 713 9.12 18.82 -7.39
CA PRO A 713 9.08 19.89 -8.39
C PRO A 713 8.44 19.56 -9.73
N SER A 714 8.68 18.38 -10.32
CA SER A 714 8.09 18.02 -11.62
C SER A 714 6.57 17.92 -11.55
N LEU A 715 6.02 17.38 -10.46
CA LEU A 715 4.59 17.31 -10.22
C LEU A 715 3.98 18.70 -10.02
N VAL A 716 4.61 19.54 -9.19
CA VAL A 716 4.15 20.93 -8.98
C VAL A 716 4.17 21.74 -10.28
N ALA A 717 5.25 21.64 -11.07
CA ALA A 717 5.32 22.27 -12.39
C ALA A 717 4.21 21.77 -13.33
N THR A 718 3.89 20.48 -13.28
CA THR A 718 2.83 19.88 -14.10
C THR A 718 1.43 20.35 -13.67
N ILE A 719 1.16 20.46 -12.38
CA ILE A 719 -0.10 21.03 -11.84
C ILE A 719 -0.26 22.48 -12.31
N LEU A 720 0.75 23.32 -12.07
CA LEU A 720 0.73 24.73 -12.47
C LEU A 720 0.64 24.92 -14.00
N SER A 721 1.12 23.95 -14.80
CA SER A 721 1.01 23.97 -16.27
C SER A 721 -0.43 23.85 -16.74
N HIS A 722 -1.16 22.88 -16.17
CA HIS A 722 -2.52 22.55 -16.60
C HIS A 722 -3.54 23.55 -16.06
N LEU A 723 -3.26 24.14 -14.89
CA LEU A 723 -4.09 25.18 -14.30
C LEU A 723 -3.99 26.54 -15.01
N ASP A 724 -2.85 26.82 -15.65
CA ASP A 724 -2.52 28.09 -16.33
C ASP A 724 -2.96 29.33 -15.52
N ILE A 725 -2.49 29.43 -14.28
CA ILE A 725 -2.94 30.45 -13.31
C ILE A 725 -2.68 31.87 -13.82
N GLN A 726 -3.74 32.68 -13.93
CA GLN A 726 -3.71 34.05 -14.44
C GLN A 726 -3.70 35.10 -13.32
N PRO A 727 -3.17 36.31 -13.56
CA PRO A 727 -3.26 37.40 -12.59
C PRO A 727 -4.73 37.77 -12.32
N GLY A 728 -5.08 38.06 -11.07
CA GLY A 728 -6.46 38.35 -10.67
C GLY A 728 -7.35 37.13 -10.38
N GLN A 729 -6.83 35.91 -10.51
CA GLN A 729 -7.57 34.71 -10.14
C GLN A 729 -7.60 34.47 -8.63
N ARG A 730 -8.56 33.66 -8.20
CA ARG A 730 -8.77 33.23 -6.81
C ARG A 730 -8.56 31.73 -6.74
N VAL A 731 -7.60 31.28 -5.93
CA VAL A 731 -7.18 29.87 -5.87
C VAL A 731 -7.26 29.35 -4.44
N LEU A 732 -7.78 28.14 -4.24
CA LEU A 732 -7.78 27.45 -2.95
C LEU A 732 -6.78 26.28 -2.98
N GLU A 733 -5.90 26.18 -1.99
CA GLU A 733 -5.07 24.99 -1.72
C GLU A 733 -5.44 24.37 -0.37
N ILE A 734 -5.77 23.08 -0.38
CA ILE A 734 -6.10 22.26 0.80
C ILE A 734 -4.95 21.28 1.04
N GLY A 735 -4.31 21.36 2.20
CA GLY A 735 -3.09 20.62 2.55
C GLY A 735 -1.81 21.29 2.08
N TYR A 736 -1.65 22.60 2.29
CA TYR A 736 -0.48 23.35 1.78
C TYR A 736 0.86 22.99 2.45
N GLY A 737 0.85 22.26 3.57
CA GLY A 737 2.05 21.73 4.23
C GLY A 737 3.12 22.78 4.51
N SER A 738 4.22 22.76 3.74
CA SER A 738 5.34 23.70 3.88
C SER A 738 5.08 25.10 3.29
N GLY A 739 3.96 25.30 2.59
CA GLY A 739 3.59 26.55 1.91
C GLY A 739 4.28 26.78 0.56
N TRP A 740 4.97 25.77 0.00
CA TRP A 740 5.76 25.95 -1.23
C TRP A 740 4.91 26.20 -2.48
N LEU A 741 3.89 25.38 -2.72
CA LEU A 741 2.94 25.58 -3.82
C LEU A 741 2.12 26.86 -3.60
N LEU A 742 1.59 27.06 -2.39
CA LEU A 742 0.89 28.29 -1.98
C LEU A 742 1.65 29.59 -2.31
N ALA A 743 2.96 29.65 -2.06
CA ALA A 743 3.78 30.81 -2.42
C ALA A 743 3.87 31.04 -3.94
N MET A 744 3.99 29.97 -4.73
CA MET A 744 3.99 30.05 -6.19
C MET A 744 2.62 30.46 -6.74
N LEU A 745 1.52 30.00 -6.14
CA LEU A 745 0.17 30.44 -6.47
C LEU A 745 0.00 31.94 -6.16
N ALA A 746 0.46 32.41 -4.99
CA ALA A 746 0.36 33.81 -4.58
C ALA A 746 1.11 34.75 -5.54
N ASP A 747 2.27 34.31 -6.05
CA ASP A 747 3.01 35.04 -7.08
C ASP A 747 2.31 35.04 -8.45
N LEU A 748 1.74 33.89 -8.84
CA LEU A 748 1.08 33.74 -10.13
C LEU A 748 -0.23 34.53 -10.19
N VAL A 749 -1.08 34.52 -9.15
CA VAL A 749 -2.30 35.35 -9.15
C VAL A 749 -2.00 36.85 -9.00
N GLY A 750 -0.81 37.21 -8.48
CA GLY A 750 -0.35 38.58 -8.34
C GLY A 750 -1.18 39.43 -7.36
N GLU A 751 -0.82 40.70 -7.20
CA GLU A 751 -1.40 41.62 -6.19
C GLU A 751 -2.92 41.85 -6.33
N THR A 752 -3.51 41.51 -7.48
CA THR A 752 -4.95 41.68 -7.77
C THR A 752 -5.75 40.38 -7.66
N GLY A 753 -5.09 39.24 -7.46
CA GLY A 753 -5.73 37.95 -7.20
C GLY A 753 -5.50 37.51 -5.76
N GLU A 754 -6.13 36.40 -5.36
CA GLU A 754 -6.16 35.94 -3.96
C GLU A 754 -5.87 34.43 -3.89
N VAL A 755 -5.12 33.99 -2.88
CA VAL A 755 -4.89 32.57 -2.61
C VAL A 755 -5.36 32.24 -1.21
N TYR A 756 -6.07 31.13 -1.08
CA TYR A 756 -6.61 30.65 0.17
C TYR A 756 -5.91 29.35 0.54
N GLY A 757 -5.27 29.31 1.70
CA GLY A 757 -4.57 28.14 2.20
C GLY A 757 -5.29 27.51 3.39
N SER A 758 -5.53 26.21 3.35
CA SER A 758 -6.01 25.42 4.49
C SER A 758 -5.08 24.24 4.78
N GLU A 759 -4.77 23.97 6.06
CA GLU A 759 -3.81 22.94 6.50
C GLU A 759 -4.24 22.38 7.86
N ILE A 760 -4.32 21.05 7.96
CA ILE A 760 -4.85 20.35 9.14
C ILE A 760 -3.88 20.37 10.33
N HIS A 761 -2.57 20.34 10.08
CA HIS A 761 -1.60 20.21 11.17
C HIS A 761 -1.13 21.59 11.68
N PRO A 762 -1.45 22.02 12.93
CA PRO A 762 -1.22 23.40 13.37
C PRO A 762 0.24 23.87 13.36
N ALA A 763 1.19 22.93 13.49
CA ALA A 763 2.61 23.26 13.37
C ALA A 763 3.05 23.46 11.91
N LEU A 764 2.51 22.68 10.96
CA LEU A 764 2.78 22.90 9.53
C LEU A 764 2.08 24.17 9.04
N ALA A 765 0.84 24.40 9.48
CA ALA A 765 0.09 25.62 9.16
C ALA A 765 0.88 26.90 9.49
N ARG A 766 1.34 27.02 10.75
CA ARG A 766 2.19 28.16 11.18
C ARG A 766 3.47 28.29 10.35
N ARG A 767 4.14 27.18 10.06
CA ARG A 767 5.39 27.16 9.30
C ARG A 767 5.19 27.52 7.82
N GLY A 768 4.13 27.03 7.19
CA GLY A 768 3.76 27.39 5.83
C GLY A 768 3.49 28.89 5.72
N ALA A 769 2.72 29.44 6.68
CA ALA A 769 2.50 30.88 6.79
C ALA A 769 3.80 31.68 6.99
N GLU A 770 4.69 31.24 7.89
CA GLU A 770 6.01 31.86 8.10
C GLU A 770 6.90 31.80 6.84
N ASN A 771 6.89 30.70 6.10
CA ASN A 771 7.66 30.53 4.87
C ASN A 771 7.13 31.47 3.76
N VAL A 772 5.81 31.50 3.55
CA VAL A 772 5.14 32.34 2.54
C VAL A 772 5.32 33.83 2.86
N ALA A 773 5.20 34.22 4.13
CA ALA A 773 5.35 35.61 4.58
C ALA A 773 6.74 36.21 4.28
N ARG A 774 7.80 35.39 4.18
CA ARG A 774 9.16 35.87 3.81
C ARG A 774 9.23 36.50 2.43
N PHE A 775 8.34 36.11 1.52
CA PHE A 775 8.27 36.68 0.16
C PHE A 775 7.42 37.95 0.10
N GLY A 776 6.79 38.35 1.22
CA GLY A 776 6.02 39.59 1.33
C GLY A 776 4.62 39.55 0.70
N TYR A 777 4.12 38.36 0.34
CA TYR A 777 2.77 38.19 -0.21
C TYR A 777 1.71 38.64 0.81
N LYS A 778 0.77 39.45 0.34
CA LYS A 778 -0.37 40.00 1.12
C LYS A 778 -1.72 39.48 0.66
N ASN A 779 -1.71 38.69 -0.40
CA ASN A 779 -2.85 38.11 -1.10
C ASN A 779 -3.05 36.65 -0.71
N VAL A 780 -2.75 36.30 0.54
CA VAL A 780 -2.89 34.94 1.08
C VAL A 780 -3.79 34.98 2.32
N GLU A 781 -4.97 34.40 2.19
CA GLU A 781 -5.96 34.17 3.24
C GLU A 781 -5.77 32.77 3.85
N TRP A 782 -5.93 32.64 5.16
CA TRP A 782 -5.70 31.37 5.87
C TRP A 782 -7.02 30.84 6.41
N ILE A 783 -7.53 29.77 5.80
CA ILE A 783 -8.81 29.16 6.20
C ILE A 783 -8.56 28.08 7.27
N PRO A 784 -9.16 28.18 8.46
CA PRO A 784 -9.14 27.11 9.45
C PRO A 784 -9.69 25.79 8.91
N THR A 785 -9.08 24.68 9.34
CA THR A 785 -9.58 23.32 9.08
C THR A 785 -10.34 22.76 10.28
N ASP A 786 -11.34 21.92 10.02
CA ASP A 786 -11.87 21.00 11.04
C ASP A 786 -10.90 19.83 11.31
N ALA A 787 -11.26 18.97 12.29
CA ALA A 787 -10.45 17.80 12.66
C ALA A 787 -10.38 16.70 11.57
N ASP A 788 -11.21 16.79 10.52
CA ASP A 788 -11.19 15.91 9.35
C ASP A 788 -10.41 16.55 8.17
N GLY A 789 -9.82 17.73 8.35
CA GLY A 789 -9.03 18.45 7.34
C GLY A 789 -9.86 19.22 6.30
N PHE A 790 -11.14 19.49 6.57
CA PHE A 790 -11.97 20.33 5.72
C PHE A 790 -11.80 21.81 6.06
N PRO A 791 -11.58 22.69 5.05
CA PRO A 791 -11.65 24.13 5.29
C PRO A 791 -13.08 24.51 5.70
N ASP A 792 -13.21 25.41 6.67
CA ASP A 792 -14.49 25.92 7.19
C ASP A 792 -15.48 26.26 6.04
N ALA A 793 -16.58 25.50 5.99
CA ALA A 793 -17.57 25.62 4.94
C ALA A 793 -18.31 26.97 4.95
N GLN A 794 -18.46 27.62 6.11
CA GLN A 794 -19.11 28.93 6.20
C GLN A 794 -18.27 30.01 5.53
N LEU A 795 -16.94 29.95 5.68
CA LEU A 795 -16.01 30.86 5.02
C LEU A 795 -15.93 30.63 3.50
N LEU A 796 -16.15 29.39 3.03
CA LEU A 796 -16.15 29.05 1.61
C LEU A 796 -17.48 29.38 0.88
N LEU A 797 -18.61 29.40 1.59
CA LEU A 797 -19.95 29.51 0.98
C LEU A 797 -20.27 30.87 0.32
N GLU A 798 -19.55 31.94 0.70
CA GLU A 798 -19.68 33.27 0.09
C GLU A 798 -18.74 33.46 -1.12
N GLU A 799 -17.85 32.49 -1.39
CA GLU A 799 -16.73 32.64 -2.33
C GLU A 799 -16.87 31.81 -3.62
N GLN A 800 -16.09 32.23 -4.64
CA GLN A 800 -15.88 31.45 -5.87
C GLN A 800 -14.42 31.48 -6.31
N PHE A 801 -13.91 30.32 -6.70
CA PHE A 801 -12.51 30.10 -7.09
C PHE A 801 -12.38 29.82 -8.59
N ASP A 802 -11.28 30.26 -9.20
CA ASP A 802 -10.90 29.90 -10.56
C ASP A 802 -10.16 28.55 -10.59
N ALA A 803 -9.50 28.18 -9.48
CA ALA A 803 -8.92 26.84 -9.28
C ALA A 803 -8.99 26.40 -7.80
N ILE A 804 -9.13 25.09 -7.58
CA ILE A 804 -9.04 24.44 -6.26
C ILE A 804 -8.07 23.26 -6.39
N ILE A 805 -7.11 23.17 -5.46
CA ILE A 805 -6.10 22.12 -5.41
C ILE A 805 -6.18 21.42 -4.06
N VAL A 806 -6.28 20.09 -4.06
CA VAL A 806 -6.14 19.26 -2.88
C VAL A 806 -4.78 18.58 -2.96
N SER A 807 -3.83 19.01 -2.13
CA SER A 807 -2.40 18.67 -2.22
C SER A 807 -2.01 17.35 -1.52
N GLY A 808 -2.99 16.50 -1.17
CA GLY A 808 -2.78 15.16 -0.62
C GLY A 808 -3.90 14.20 -1.02
N GLU A 809 -3.73 12.88 -0.81
CA GLU A 809 -4.77 11.91 -1.16
C GLU A 809 -5.95 11.99 -0.18
N ASN A 810 -7.17 12.17 -0.69
CA ASN A 810 -8.38 12.08 0.12
C ASN A 810 -9.27 10.94 -0.41
N PRO A 811 -9.32 9.78 0.28
CA PRO A 811 -10.04 8.59 -0.18
C PRO A 811 -11.57 8.77 -0.22
N LEU A 812 -12.11 9.88 0.32
CA LEU A 812 -13.53 10.22 0.27
C LEU A 812 -13.91 10.92 -1.04
N ILE A 813 -12.99 11.63 -1.71
CA ILE A 813 -13.24 12.28 -3.00
C ILE A 813 -13.53 11.22 -4.08
N GLY A 814 -12.70 10.17 -4.15
CA GLY A 814 -12.86 9.07 -5.10
C GLY A 814 -14.03 8.12 -4.82
N LYS A 815 -14.62 8.16 -3.61
CA LYS A 815 -15.75 7.29 -3.19
C LYS A 815 -17.08 8.04 -3.04
N GLY A 816 -17.07 9.38 -3.09
CA GLY A 816 -18.21 10.21 -2.75
C GLY A 816 -18.50 11.28 -3.80
N HIS A 817 -19.43 10.98 -4.73
CA HIS A 817 -19.95 11.92 -5.73
C HIS A 817 -20.43 13.28 -5.15
N ARG A 818 -20.72 13.36 -3.85
CA ARG A 818 -21.21 14.58 -3.21
C ARG A 818 -20.10 15.53 -2.73
N LEU A 819 -18.97 15.02 -2.25
CA LEU A 819 -17.83 15.85 -1.85
C LEU A 819 -17.17 16.49 -3.07
N LYS A 820 -16.87 15.69 -4.10
CA LYS A 820 -16.42 16.18 -5.40
C LYS A 820 -17.34 17.31 -5.89
N ARG A 821 -18.66 17.06 -5.88
CA ARG A 821 -19.71 18.02 -6.27
C ARG A 821 -19.80 19.27 -5.39
N PHE A 822 -19.39 19.23 -4.12
CA PHE A 822 -19.27 20.42 -3.27
C PHE A 822 -18.10 21.29 -3.73
N LEU A 823 -16.90 20.72 -3.93
CA LEU A 823 -15.73 21.46 -4.45
C LEU A 823 -16.00 22.01 -5.86
N THR A 824 -16.62 21.21 -6.74
CA THR A 824 -17.13 21.65 -8.05
C THR A 824 -18.10 22.84 -7.93
N GLN A 825 -18.91 22.91 -6.87
CA GLN A 825 -19.81 24.03 -6.57
C GLN A 825 -19.16 25.20 -5.83
N LEU A 826 -17.84 25.19 -5.61
CA LEU A 826 -17.08 26.37 -5.22
C LEU A 826 -16.36 26.99 -6.44
N LEU A 827 -16.14 26.23 -7.51
CA LEU A 827 -15.53 26.71 -8.75
C LEU A 827 -16.45 27.64 -9.57
N ARG A 828 -15.83 28.65 -10.18
CA ARG A 828 -16.41 29.47 -11.25
C ARG A 828 -16.63 28.64 -12.51
N ASP A 829 -17.49 29.14 -13.40
CA ASP A 829 -17.67 28.56 -14.74
C ASP A 829 -16.34 28.57 -15.51
N GLY A 830 -15.92 27.41 -16.02
CA GLY A 830 -14.63 27.18 -16.65
C GLY A 830 -13.45 26.97 -15.70
N GLY A 831 -13.66 26.93 -14.38
CA GLY A 831 -12.62 26.74 -13.36
C GLY A 831 -12.11 25.30 -13.21
N HIS A 832 -11.01 25.12 -12.47
CA HIS A 832 -10.29 23.84 -12.39
C HIS A 832 -10.26 23.21 -10.99
N LEU A 833 -10.60 21.93 -10.88
CA LEU A 833 -10.42 21.11 -9.67
C LEU A 833 -9.21 20.18 -9.86
N VAL A 834 -8.29 20.16 -8.90
CA VAL A 834 -7.14 19.24 -8.86
C VAL A 834 -7.24 18.40 -7.59
N THR A 835 -7.27 17.09 -7.73
CA THR A 835 -7.35 16.15 -6.60
C THR A 835 -6.46 14.93 -6.85
N PHE A 836 -6.10 14.22 -5.78
CA PHE A 836 -5.48 12.90 -5.86
C PHE A 836 -6.47 11.85 -5.37
N THR A 837 -6.81 10.87 -6.23
CA THR A 837 -7.76 9.80 -5.91
C THR A 837 -7.26 8.44 -6.39
N ASN A 838 -7.29 7.44 -5.51
CA ASN A 838 -6.77 6.09 -5.77
C ASN A 838 -5.32 6.10 -6.28
N GLY A 839 -4.49 6.98 -5.72
CA GLY A 839 -3.12 7.21 -6.17
C GLY A 839 -2.99 7.83 -7.56
N ALA A 840 -3.99 8.51 -8.12
CA ALA A 840 -3.91 9.21 -9.41
C ALA A 840 -4.21 10.71 -9.28
N LEU A 841 -3.44 11.56 -9.96
CA LEU A 841 -3.78 12.98 -10.14
C LEU A 841 -4.95 13.11 -11.12
N ASP A 842 -6.00 13.80 -10.68
CA ASP A 842 -7.20 14.10 -11.45
C ASP A 842 -7.37 15.62 -11.52
N ILE A 843 -7.12 16.18 -12.71
CA ILE A 843 -7.36 17.60 -13.04
C ILE A 843 -8.63 17.67 -13.88
N GLN A 844 -9.62 18.45 -13.45
CA GLN A 844 -10.91 18.57 -14.13
C GLN A 844 -11.29 20.03 -14.32
N ARG A 845 -11.75 20.36 -15.52
CA ARG A 845 -12.35 21.66 -15.82
C ARG A 845 -13.87 21.58 -15.71
N VAL A 846 -14.47 22.51 -14.98
CA VAL A 846 -15.89 22.52 -14.60
C VAL A 846 -16.62 23.61 -15.38
N ASN A 847 -17.61 23.24 -16.18
CA ASN A 847 -18.50 24.18 -16.88
C ASN A 847 -19.93 24.10 -16.35
N SER A 848 -20.65 25.22 -16.31
CA SER A 848 -22.01 25.30 -15.80
C SER A 848 -23.04 24.78 -16.82
N GLY A 849 -23.36 23.48 -16.78
CA GLY A 849 -24.53 22.95 -17.46
C GLY A 849 -24.45 21.52 -18.02
N GLU A 850 -23.29 20.86 -18.00
CA GLU A 850 -23.11 19.50 -18.53
C GLU A 850 -22.53 18.52 -17.50
N ASP A 851 -22.92 17.24 -17.60
CA ASP A 851 -22.43 16.14 -16.76
C ASP A 851 -20.95 15.82 -17.02
N ASP A 852 -20.10 15.86 -15.98
CA ASP A 852 -18.81 15.16 -15.80
C ASP A 852 -17.88 15.02 -17.06
N SER A 853 -17.96 15.93 -18.04
CA SER A 853 -17.27 15.84 -19.34
C SER A 853 -15.87 16.45 -19.38
N GLY A 854 -15.35 16.86 -18.22
CA GLY A 854 -14.01 17.44 -18.08
C GLY A 854 -12.90 16.47 -18.50
N GLN A 855 -11.90 16.97 -19.23
CA GLN A 855 -10.70 16.20 -19.58
C GLN A 855 -9.92 15.84 -18.31
N SER A 856 -10.08 14.61 -17.82
CA SER A 856 -9.30 14.06 -16.71
C SER A 856 -7.89 13.69 -17.20
N PHE A 857 -6.88 14.43 -16.74
CA PHE A 857 -5.48 14.16 -17.04
C PHE A 857 -4.84 13.23 -16.00
N VAL A 858 -5.05 11.91 -16.14
CA VAL A 858 -4.45 10.89 -15.27
C VAL A 858 -2.95 10.79 -15.52
N LEU A 859 -2.16 11.50 -14.71
CA LEU A 859 -0.69 11.48 -14.75
C LEU A 859 -0.08 10.34 -13.93
N GLY A 860 -0.62 9.14 -14.12
CA GLY A 860 -0.11 7.89 -13.53
C GLY A 860 -0.32 7.72 -12.04
N ASN A 861 0.14 6.56 -11.55
CA ASN A 861 0.14 6.22 -10.14
C ASN A 861 1.17 7.09 -9.39
N MET A 862 0.67 8.11 -8.70
CA MET A 862 1.37 8.93 -7.72
C MET A 862 0.69 8.74 -6.37
N ILE A 863 1.31 7.94 -5.52
CA ILE A 863 0.90 7.78 -4.12
C ILE A 863 1.28 9.09 -3.42
N MET A 864 0.30 9.96 -3.20
CA MET A 864 0.42 11.02 -2.20
C MET A 864 0.13 10.39 -0.83
N PRO A 865 0.84 10.76 0.25
CA PRO A 865 0.38 10.41 1.58
C PRO A 865 -1.06 10.90 1.78
N PRO A 866 -1.92 10.13 2.45
CA PRO A 866 -3.29 10.56 2.69
C PRO A 866 -3.28 11.81 3.58
N LEU A 867 -4.15 12.77 3.28
CA LEU A 867 -4.53 13.77 4.28
C LEU A 867 -4.99 13.00 5.52
N ARG A 868 -4.37 13.27 6.66
CA ARG A 868 -4.46 12.41 7.86
C ARG A 868 -5.88 12.43 8.43
N LEU A 869 -6.65 11.43 8.00
CA LEU A 869 -8.06 11.17 8.31
C LEU A 869 -8.17 9.99 9.31
N GLU A 870 -7.25 9.89 10.27
CA GLU A 870 -7.11 8.70 11.14
C GLU A 870 -8.42 8.40 11.89
N GLU A 871 -9.17 9.41 12.36
CA GLU A 871 -10.51 9.19 12.95
C GLU A 871 -11.60 8.78 11.94
N ALA A 872 -11.59 9.28 10.69
CA ALA A 872 -12.63 8.97 9.71
C ALA A 872 -12.51 7.55 9.14
N LEU A 873 -11.27 7.02 9.03
CA LEU A 873 -11.01 5.66 8.55
C LEU A 873 -11.27 4.59 9.63
N GLU A 874 -11.01 4.87 10.90
CA GLU A 874 -11.31 3.93 11.99
C GLU A 874 -12.81 3.74 12.25
N ARG A 875 -13.64 4.75 11.97
CA ARG A 875 -15.10 4.72 12.22
C ARG A 875 -15.91 3.79 11.29
N GLN A 876 -15.30 3.23 10.22
CA GLN A 876 -15.93 2.30 9.24
C GLN A 876 -17.29 2.74 8.63
N LEU A 877 -17.63 4.03 8.66
CA LEU A 877 -18.88 4.54 8.10
C LEU A 877 -18.87 4.43 6.56
N ALA A 878 -20.03 4.12 5.96
CA ALA A 878 -20.15 4.19 4.51
C ALA A 878 -19.98 5.66 4.03
N PRO A 879 -19.44 5.92 2.82
CA PRO A 879 -19.28 7.29 2.32
C PRO A 879 -20.57 8.12 2.33
N GLU A 880 -21.71 7.45 2.18
CA GLU A 880 -23.05 8.03 2.25
C GLU A 880 -23.46 8.42 3.68
N GLU A 881 -23.00 7.67 4.69
CA GLU A 881 -23.27 7.93 6.12
C GLU A 881 -22.33 9.01 6.66
N TRP A 882 -21.04 8.98 6.32
CA TRP A 882 -20.10 10.05 6.66
C TRP A 882 -20.54 11.40 6.07
N PHE A 883 -20.98 11.41 4.80
CA PHE A 883 -21.54 12.62 4.20
C PHE A 883 -22.87 13.01 4.85
N LEU A 884 -23.71 12.06 5.29
CA LEU A 884 -24.91 12.38 6.07
C LEU A 884 -24.55 13.03 7.41
N THR A 885 -23.50 12.55 8.10
CA THR A 885 -23.01 13.12 9.36
C THR A 885 -22.51 14.55 9.15
N LYS A 886 -21.63 14.82 8.17
CA LYS A 886 -21.20 16.19 7.84
C LYS A 886 -22.36 17.08 7.38
N GLN A 887 -23.35 16.53 6.68
CA GLN A 887 -24.59 17.26 6.36
C GLN A 887 -25.47 17.53 7.58
N ILE A 888 -25.40 16.71 8.65
CA ILE A 888 -26.09 16.88 9.93
C ILE A 888 -25.34 17.85 10.85
N GLU A 889 -24.01 17.83 10.86
CA GLU A 889 -23.15 18.81 11.56
C GLU A 889 -23.37 20.21 10.96
N LEU A 890 -23.30 20.34 9.63
CA LEU A 890 -23.67 21.56 8.93
C LEU A 890 -25.13 21.95 9.23
N TRP A 891 -26.06 20.98 9.32
CA TRP A 891 -27.45 21.26 9.72
C TRP A 891 -27.58 21.75 11.16
N ALA A 892 -26.76 21.25 12.08
CA ALA A 892 -26.76 21.68 13.48
C ALA A 892 -26.27 23.12 13.61
N GLU A 893 -25.16 23.48 12.94
CA GLU A 893 -24.73 24.88 12.86
C GLU A 893 -25.82 25.78 12.28
N ILE A 894 -26.44 25.35 11.18
CA ILE A 894 -27.54 26.02 10.49
C ILE A 894 -28.79 26.18 11.39
N GLU A 895 -29.15 25.17 12.17
CA GLU A 895 -30.30 25.17 13.10
C GLU A 895 -30.06 26.07 14.32
N TYR A 896 -28.80 26.29 14.72
CA TYR A 896 -28.40 27.27 15.73
C TYR A 896 -28.06 28.67 15.16
N ASN A 897 -27.89 28.81 13.84
CA ASN A 897 -27.51 30.05 13.15
C ASN A 897 -28.50 30.39 12.02
N GLN A 898 -29.73 30.77 12.39
CA GLN A 898 -30.83 31.07 11.46
C GLN A 898 -30.46 31.99 10.26
N PRO A 899 -29.64 33.07 10.42
CA PRO A 899 -29.21 33.89 9.29
C PRO A 899 -28.23 33.22 8.32
N ALA A 900 -27.56 32.13 8.72
CA ALA A 900 -26.78 31.27 7.81
C ALA A 900 -27.72 30.31 7.06
N LEU A 901 -28.69 29.70 7.75
CA LEU A 901 -29.74 28.89 7.13
C LEU A 901 -30.48 29.65 6.02
N ASP A 902 -30.95 30.87 6.31
CA ASP A 902 -31.69 31.68 5.34
C ASP A 902 -30.83 32.06 4.11
N ARG A 903 -29.52 32.32 4.30
CA ARG A 903 -28.58 32.56 3.19
C ARG A 903 -28.32 31.30 2.35
N ILE A 904 -28.16 30.15 2.98
CA ILE A 904 -27.92 28.87 2.29
C ILE A 904 -29.18 28.42 1.52
N LEU A 905 -30.37 28.63 2.08
CA LEU A 905 -31.64 28.35 1.40
C LEU A 905 -31.94 29.32 0.25
N ALA A 906 -31.49 30.58 0.35
CA ALA A 906 -31.62 31.57 -0.72
C ALA A 906 -30.61 31.36 -1.87
N ASN A 907 -29.52 30.62 -1.64
CA ASN A 907 -28.48 30.39 -2.63
C ASN A 907 -28.88 29.27 -3.63
N GLU A 908 -29.44 29.67 -4.77
CA GLU A 908 -29.94 28.73 -5.79
C GLU A 908 -28.89 27.73 -6.32
N ARG A 909 -27.59 28.06 -6.23
CA ARG A 909 -26.46 27.22 -6.66
C ARG A 909 -26.44 25.86 -5.96
N PHE A 910 -26.69 25.86 -4.64
CA PHE A 910 -26.58 24.65 -3.80
C PHE A 910 -27.91 23.88 -3.66
N ARG A 911 -29.04 24.47 -4.06
CA ARG A 911 -30.39 23.88 -3.97
C ARG A 911 -30.51 22.42 -4.47
N PRO A 912 -29.82 21.99 -5.55
CA PRO A 912 -29.87 20.61 -6.02
C PRO A 912 -29.16 19.57 -5.13
N LEU A 913 -28.24 19.98 -4.24
CA LEU A 913 -27.56 19.07 -3.30
C LEU A 913 -28.48 18.65 -2.14
N TRP A 914 -29.30 19.58 -1.64
CA TRP A 914 -30.09 19.38 -0.43
C TRP A 914 -31.47 18.77 -0.71
N ALA A 915 -32.06 18.97 -1.89
CA ALA A 915 -33.39 18.46 -2.21
C ALA A 915 -33.57 16.92 -2.06
N PRO A 916 -32.59 16.06 -2.43
CA PRO A 916 -32.68 14.61 -2.18
C PRO A 916 -32.52 14.23 -0.70
N LEU A 917 -31.80 15.04 0.08
CA LEU A 917 -31.52 14.78 1.51
C LEU A 917 -32.81 14.77 2.34
N PHE A 918 -33.65 15.81 2.15
CA PHE A 918 -34.94 15.91 2.83
C PHE A 918 -35.85 14.70 2.57
N LYS A 919 -35.83 14.16 1.35
CA LYS A 919 -36.63 13.00 0.96
C LYS A 919 -36.09 11.69 1.57
N ALA A 920 -34.77 11.56 1.73
CA ALA A 920 -34.15 10.39 2.35
C ALA A 920 -34.34 10.35 3.88
N LEU A 921 -34.37 11.52 4.53
CA LEU A 921 -34.62 11.64 5.96
C LEU A 921 -36.01 11.11 6.36
N GLU A 922 -37.07 11.42 5.60
CA GLU A 922 -38.41 10.88 5.84
C GLU A 922 -38.49 9.34 5.78
N GLU A 923 -37.63 8.69 4.97
CA GLU A 923 -37.60 7.22 4.84
C GLU A 923 -36.65 6.54 5.84
N LYS A 924 -35.53 7.17 6.21
CA LYS A 924 -34.52 6.60 7.13
C LYS A 924 -35.07 6.46 8.55
N THR A 925 -35.72 7.51 9.07
CA THR A 925 -36.38 7.53 10.41
C THR A 925 -37.40 6.40 10.60
N ARG A 926 -37.93 5.84 9.50
CA ARG A 926 -38.93 4.76 9.50
C ARG A 926 -38.34 3.35 9.58
N ARG A 927 -37.05 3.15 9.26
CA ARG A 927 -36.42 1.81 9.21
C ARG A 927 -35.55 1.49 10.42
N GLU A 928 -34.85 2.47 10.99
CA GLU A 928 -33.85 2.22 12.06
C GLU A 928 -34.47 1.79 13.39
N ALA A 929 -35.74 2.12 13.63
CA ALA A 929 -36.51 1.73 14.81
C ALA A 929 -36.78 0.21 14.98
N LEU A 930 -36.30 -0.67 14.08
CA LEU A 930 -36.74 -2.07 14.00
C LEU A 930 -35.65 -3.15 14.20
N GLN A 931 -34.35 -2.84 14.34
CA GLN A 931 -33.31 -3.86 14.08
C GLN A 931 -32.13 -4.11 15.07
N LYS A 932 -31.92 -3.37 16.17
CA LYS A 932 -30.69 -3.53 17.00
C LYS A 932 -30.91 -3.99 18.46
N TYR A 933 -30.93 -5.31 18.67
CA TYR A 933 -31.00 -5.96 20.00
C TYR A 933 -30.13 -7.24 20.06
N HIS A 934 -28.90 -7.18 20.64
CA HIS A 934 -28.19 -8.19 21.49
C HIS A 934 -26.62 -8.19 21.43
N PRO A 935 -25.87 -8.68 22.47
CA PRO A 935 -24.40 -8.52 22.64
C PRO A 935 -23.58 -9.83 22.95
N VAL A 936 -22.23 -9.72 23.02
CA VAL A 936 -21.20 -10.78 23.33
C VAL A 936 -19.90 -10.09 23.84
N SER A 937 -19.01 -10.58 24.74
CA SER A 937 -19.05 -11.51 25.91
C SER A 937 -17.85 -11.25 26.90
N SER A 938 -17.07 -12.25 27.37
CA SER A 938 -15.97 -12.07 28.37
C SER A 938 -14.90 -13.20 28.39
N ASP A 939 -13.59 -12.87 28.40
CA ASP A 939 -12.47 -13.84 28.54
C ASP A 939 -11.46 -13.43 29.65
N ARG A 940 -10.75 -14.42 30.21
CA ARG A 940 -9.83 -14.32 31.35
C ARG A 940 -8.36 -14.23 30.95
N ALA A 941 -7.98 -14.70 29.76
CA ALA A 941 -6.56 -14.74 29.32
C ALA A 941 -5.91 -13.35 29.25
N VAL A 942 -6.65 -12.34 28.78
CA VAL A 942 -6.24 -10.92 28.69
C VAL A 942 -5.77 -10.36 30.05
N ARG A 943 -6.27 -10.93 31.16
CA ARG A 943 -6.05 -10.39 32.51
C ARG A 943 -4.70 -10.78 33.11
N ASP A 944 -4.14 -11.93 32.73
CA ASP A 944 -2.87 -12.43 33.26
C ASP A 944 -1.65 -11.83 32.54
N GLU A 945 -1.83 -11.33 31.30
CA GLU A 945 -0.75 -10.75 30.47
C GLU A 945 -0.36 -9.33 30.91
N LEU A 946 -1.31 -8.56 31.45
CA LEU A 946 -1.11 -7.16 31.86
C LEU A 946 -0.37 -7.01 33.21
N TYR A 947 -0.40 -8.04 34.07
CA TYR A 947 0.12 -7.99 35.45
C TYR A 947 1.57 -7.46 35.62
N PRO A 948 2.52 -7.66 34.68
CA PRO A 948 3.87 -7.09 34.79
C PRO A 948 3.95 -5.56 34.64
N TYR A 949 3.05 -4.93 33.87
CA TYR A 949 3.06 -3.47 33.64
C TYR A 949 2.84 -2.69 34.95
N PHE A 950 2.01 -3.24 35.85
CA PHE A 950 1.70 -2.68 37.16
C PHE A 950 2.90 -2.43 38.07
N LYS A 951 3.89 -3.35 38.05
CA LYS A 951 5.08 -3.22 38.90
C LYS A 951 6.06 -2.17 38.38
N LYS A 952 5.91 -1.72 37.14
CA LYS A 952 6.66 -0.59 36.59
C LYS A 952 6.06 0.73 37.08
N PHE A 953 4.73 0.87 37.00
CA PHE A 953 3.95 2.01 37.53
C PHE A 953 4.28 2.30 39.02
N GLU A 954 4.38 1.26 39.86
CA GLU A 954 4.75 1.41 41.29
C GLU A 954 6.18 1.94 41.52
N ARG A 955 7.09 1.73 40.58
CA ARG A 955 8.52 1.99 40.75
C ARG A 955 8.92 3.38 40.25
N ASP A 956 8.29 3.83 39.16
CA ASP A 956 8.70 5.03 38.45
C ASP A 956 7.98 6.29 38.98
N TYR A 957 6.78 6.16 39.58
CA TYR A 957 6.05 7.23 40.31
C TYR A 957 6.19 7.11 41.84
N GLY A 958 7.44 7.16 42.32
CA GLY A 958 7.75 7.12 43.74
C GLY A 958 7.15 8.31 44.51
N VAL A 959 6.08 8.04 45.26
CA VAL A 959 5.41 8.96 46.23
C VAL A 959 5.18 10.36 45.67
N LEU A 960 4.04 10.53 44.97
CA LEU A 960 3.40 11.84 44.76
C LEU A 960 3.46 12.66 46.07
N THR A 961 3.67 13.97 45.96
CA THR A 961 3.80 14.85 47.13
C THR A 961 2.61 15.80 47.25
N SER A 962 2.41 16.32 48.47
CA SER A 962 1.43 17.40 48.71
C SER A 962 1.67 18.65 47.86
N ALA A 963 2.91 18.84 47.37
CA ALA A 963 3.28 19.95 46.49
C ALA A 963 2.77 19.72 45.06
N ASP A 964 2.77 18.49 44.56
CA ASP A 964 2.28 18.16 43.21
C ASP A 964 0.77 18.38 43.10
N VAL A 965 0.02 17.99 44.14
CA VAL A 965 -1.43 18.26 44.25
C VAL A 965 -1.73 19.76 44.36
N ALA A 966 -0.84 20.53 45.00
CA ALA A 966 -0.97 21.99 45.06
C ALA A 966 -0.65 22.66 43.71
N ALA A 967 0.40 22.20 43.02
CA ALA A 967 0.79 22.69 41.70
C ALA A 967 -0.32 22.44 40.66
N GLU A 968 -0.91 21.24 40.67
CA GLU A 968 -2.02 20.88 39.78
C GLU A 968 -3.25 21.79 39.99
N ARG A 969 -3.59 22.08 41.25
CA ARG A 969 -4.72 23.00 41.56
C ARG A 969 -4.52 24.41 41.03
N GLU A 970 -3.27 24.84 40.83
CA GLU A 970 -2.97 26.17 40.30
C GLU A 970 -3.01 26.25 38.76
N ARG A 971 -3.11 25.12 38.05
CA ARG A 971 -3.08 25.09 36.57
C ARG A 971 -4.35 25.64 35.94
N ALA A 972 -4.17 26.27 34.77
CA ALA A 972 -5.26 26.85 33.98
C ALA A 972 -6.28 25.80 33.52
N GLY A 973 -5.83 24.66 32.98
CA GLY A 973 -6.71 23.58 32.52
C GLY A 973 -7.62 23.03 33.62
N PHE A 974 -7.06 22.72 34.79
CA PHE A 974 -7.84 22.30 35.96
C PHE A 974 -8.84 23.37 36.43
N LYS A 975 -8.40 24.63 36.54
CA LYS A 975 -9.28 25.75 36.94
C LYS A 975 -10.44 25.95 35.94
N LEU A 976 -10.18 25.83 34.64
CA LEU A 976 -11.19 25.91 33.59
C LEU A 976 -12.18 24.74 33.68
N ALA A 977 -11.68 23.51 33.80
CA ALA A 977 -12.52 22.31 33.95
C ALA A 977 -13.44 22.37 35.17
N MET A 978 -12.91 22.81 36.33
CA MET A 978 -13.73 23.00 37.54
C MET A 978 -14.76 24.13 37.38
N THR A 979 -14.47 25.15 36.57
CA THR A 979 -15.43 26.23 36.26
C THR A 979 -16.54 25.71 35.35
N ASN A 980 -16.20 24.94 34.31
CA ASN A 980 -17.17 24.35 33.39
C ASN A 980 -18.07 23.33 34.09
N ALA A 981 -17.50 22.44 34.92
CA ALA A 981 -18.26 21.50 35.74
C ALA A 981 -19.23 22.21 36.71
N GLU A 982 -18.80 23.29 37.37
CA GLU A 982 -19.68 24.06 38.25
C GLU A 982 -20.82 24.75 37.48
N ASN A 983 -20.51 25.36 36.33
CA ASN A 983 -21.51 25.99 35.46
C ASN A 983 -22.54 24.96 34.95
N TYR A 984 -22.09 23.78 34.52
CA TYR A 984 -22.97 22.68 34.14
C TYR A 984 -23.90 22.29 35.30
N LEU A 985 -23.37 22.04 36.50
CA LEU A 985 -24.19 21.71 37.67
C LEU A 985 -25.19 22.81 38.05
N ARG A 986 -24.81 24.09 37.95
CA ARG A 986 -25.71 25.23 38.23
C ARG A 986 -26.84 25.39 37.21
N ASN A 987 -26.66 24.90 35.99
CA ASN A 987 -27.70 24.88 34.95
C ASN A 987 -28.71 23.73 35.11
N LEU A 988 -28.41 22.72 35.93
CA LEU A 988 -29.29 21.56 36.15
C LEU A 988 -30.42 21.89 37.14
N ARG A 989 -31.67 21.74 36.68
CA ARG A 989 -32.86 21.98 37.50
C ARG A 989 -32.95 20.98 38.66
N ASN A 990 -33.39 21.48 39.82
CA ASN A 990 -33.63 20.75 41.08
C ASN A 990 -32.38 20.41 41.93
N LEU A 991 -31.22 21.04 41.67
CA LEU A 991 -30.08 21.04 42.58
C LEU A 991 -30.08 22.29 43.47
N THR A 992 -29.57 22.18 44.70
CA THR A 992 -29.33 23.33 45.58
C THR A 992 -27.87 23.77 45.52
N SER A 993 -27.60 25.08 45.62
CA SER A 993 -26.23 25.61 45.64
C SER A 993 -25.35 24.88 46.66
N GLU A 994 -25.85 24.70 47.88
CA GLU A 994 -25.19 23.95 48.96
C GLU A 994 -24.73 22.53 48.54
N THR A 995 -25.49 21.86 47.68
CA THR A 995 -25.15 20.52 47.17
C THR A 995 -24.11 20.58 46.05
N ILE A 996 -24.23 21.56 45.14
CA ILE A 996 -23.25 21.82 44.09
C ILE A 996 -21.90 22.20 44.71
N ASP A 997 -21.90 23.12 45.67
CA ASP A 997 -20.71 23.63 46.34
C ASP A 997 -19.97 22.51 47.09
N ARG A 998 -20.69 21.56 47.72
CA ARG A 998 -20.11 20.35 48.32
C ARG A 998 -19.42 19.44 47.31
N VAL A 999 -20.07 19.16 46.19
CA VAL A 999 -19.51 18.30 45.13
C VAL A 999 -18.28 18.95 44.50
N MET A 1000 -18.35 20.25 44.19
CA MET A 1000 -17.24 21.00 43.63
C MET A 1000 -16.09 21.19 44.61
N ALA A 1001 -16.33 21.30 45.93
CA ALA A 1001 -15.28 21.29 46.94
C ALA A 1001 -14.50 19.96 46.93
N GLY A 1002 -15.19 18.82 46.85
CA GLY A 1002 -14.56 17.51 46.74
C GLY A 1002 -13.78 17.32 45.43
N ALA A 1003 -14.35 17.74 44.29
CA ALA A 1003 -13.68 17.69 42.98
C ALA A 1003 -12.42 18.57 42.94
N ARG A 1004 -12.47 19.77 43.54
CA ARG A 1004 -11.29 20.64 43.71
C ARG A 1004 -10.24 20.04 44.64
N HIS A 1005 -10.67 19.27 45.64
CA HIS A 1005 -9.77 18.60 46.57
C HIS A 1005 -9.06 17.40 45.93
N PHE A 1006 -9.71 16.69 45.00
CA PHE A 1006 -9.16 15.51 44.33
C PHE A 1006 -9.10 15.70 42.80
N PRO A 1007 -8.04 16.31 42.25
CA PRO A 1007 -7.90 16.52 40.81
C PRO A 1007 -7.90 15.21 40.02
N ARG A 1008 -8.67 15.16 38.92
CA ARG A 1008 -8.96 13.96 38.12
C ARG A 1008 -7.69 13.31 37.54
N VAL A 1009 -6.66 14.09 37.24
CA VAL A 1009 -5.39 13.58 36.68
C VAL A 1009 -4.75 12.49 37.55
N PHE A 1010 -4.80 12.62 38.89
CA PHE A 1010 -4.27 11.59 39.81
C PHE A 1010 -5.10 10.29 39.82
N PHE A 1011 -6.24 10.28 39.13
CA PHE A 1011 -7.14 9.14 38.96
C PHE A 1011 -7.04 8.50 37.57
N LEU A 1012 -6.19 9.02 36.68
CA LEU A 1012 -5.93 8.50 35.33
C LEU A 1012 -4.57 7.76 35.22
N PRO A 1013 -4.38 6.91 34.18
CA PRO A 1013 -3.09 6.36 33.75
C PRO A 1013 -2.06 7.38 33.26
N GLU A 1014 -0.77 6.99 33.26
CA GLU A 1014 0.39 7.81 32.86
C GLU A 1014 0.35 8.33 31.42
N PHE A 1015 -0.38 7.68 30.51
CA PHE A 1015 -0.49 8.11 29.11
C PHE A 1015 -1.50 9.25 28.89
N TYR A 1016 -2.24 9.64 29.93
CA TYR A 1016 -3.04 10.85 29.94
C TYR A 1016 -2.26 11.99 30.62
N THR A 1017 -2.11 13.09 29.89
CA THR A 1017 -1.37 14.27 30.34
C THR A 1017 -2.24 15.18 31.19
N GLU A 1018 -1.61 16.10 31.91
CA GLU A 1018 -2.32 17.14 32.68
C GLU A 1018 -3.12 18.10 31.78
N GLU A 1019 -2.82 18.13 30.48
CA GLU A 1019 -3.56 18.89 29.48
C GLU A 1019 -4.84 18.18 29.02
N ASN A 1020 -4.81 16.85 28.87
CA ASN A 1020 -5.97 16.08 28.43
C ASN A 1020 -6.85 15.54 29.57
N ALA A 1021 -6.34 15.34 30.79
CA ALA A 1021 -7.06 14.74 31.92
C ALA A 1021 -8.48 15.26 32.24
N TYR A 1022 -8.84 16.45 31.76
CA TYR A 1022 -10.14 17.09 31.96
C TYR A 1022 -10.98 17.24 30.68
N TRP A 1023 -10.51 16.74 29.54
CA TRP A 1023 -11.33 16.67 28.33
C TRP A 1023 -12.54 15.76 28.57
N PRO A 1024 -13.65 15.96 27.83
CA PRO A 1024 -14.90 15.26 28.09
C PRO A 1024 -14.96 13.84 27.50
N ILE A 1025 -13.82 13.27 27.12
CA ILE A 1025 -13.72 11.99 26.42
C ILE A 1025 -13.62 10.80 27.39
N ASP A 1026 -14.25 9.68 27.03
CA ASP A 1026 -14.28 8.46 27.84
C ASP A 1026 -12.91 7.77 27.87
N TYR A 1027 -12.25 7.83 29.02
CA TYR A 1027 -10.93 7.25 29.21
C TYR A 1027 -11.00 5.75 29.52
N ILE A 1028 -10.65 4.95 28.51
CA ILE A 1028 -10.56 3.51 28.59
C ILE A 1028 -9.27 3.10 29.32
N MET A 1029 -9.44 2.52 30.51
CA MET A 1029 -8.42 1.74 31.17
C MET A 1029 -8.29 0.39 30.44
N ASP A 1030 -7.06 -0.05 30.19
CA ASP A 1030 -6.70 -1.34 29.56
C ASP A 1030 -7.12 -2.60 30.37
N TYR A 1031 -7.98 -2.43 31.37
CA TYR A 1031 -8.34 -3.37 32.41
C TYR A 1031 -9.66 -4.09 32.06
N GLY A 1032 -9.80 -4.50 30.79
CA GLY A 1032 -11.04 -5.05 30.27
C GLY A 1032 -12.13 -3.99 30.08
N HIS A 1033 -11.78 -2.87 29.41
CA HIS A 1033 -12.68 -1.77 29.05
C HIS A 1033 -13.34 -1.04 30.23
N GLN A 1034 -12.63 -0.90 31.35
CA GLN A 1034 -13.09 -0.09 32.48
C GLN A 1034 -12.89 1.40 32.18
N MET A 1035 -13.81 2.27 32.59
CA MET A 1035 -13.75 3.71 32.28
C MET A 1035 -13.52 4.57 33.53
N VAL A 1036 -12.84 5.71 33.38
CA VAL A 1036 -12.70 6.71 34.45
C VAL A 1036 -13.73 7.83 34.29
N SER A 1037 -14.62 7.95 35.27
CA SER A 1037 -15.73 8.93 35.31
C SER A 1037 -15.37 10.30 34.75
N LEU A 1038 -16.18 10.78 33.80
CA LEU A 1038 -16.12 12.15 33.28
C LEU A 1038 -16.53 13.18 34.33
N HIS A 1039 -16.19 14.46 34.12
CA HIS A 1039 -16.50 15.52 35.07
C HIS A 1039 -18.01 15.88 35.12
N GLU A 1040 -18.74 15.56 34.05
CA GLU A 1040 -20.20 15.58 33.97
C GLU A 1040 -20.85 14.58 34.96
N GLN A 1041 -20.15 13.48 35.29
CA GLN A 1041 -20.63 12.48 36.26
C GLN A 1041 -20.67 13.00 37.71
N LEU A 1042 -20.09 14.19 37.97
CA LEU A 1042 -20.31 14.92 39.22
C LEU A 1042 -21.80 15.25 39.44
N ALA A 1043 -22.61 15.33 38.37
CA ALA A 1043 -24.06 15.46 38.47
C ALA A 1043 -24.70 14.28 39.22
N TYR A 1044 -24.16 13.07 39.11
CA TYR A 1044 -24.69 11.90 39.82
C TYR A 1044 -24.60 12.12 41.33
N LEU A 1045 -23.48 12.65 41.82
CA LEU A 1045 -23.27 12.94 43.24
C LEU A 1045 -24.21 14.06 43.72
N ALA A 1046 -24.43 15.06 42.88
CA ALA A 1046 -25.32 16.18 43.19
C ALA A 1046 -26.80 15.75 43.25
N PHE A 1047 -27.29 14.93 42.30
CA PHE A 1047 -28.66 14.43 42.29
C PHE A 1047 -28.93 13.33 43.32
N LEU A 1048 -27.94 12.46 43.57
CA LEU A 1048 -27.98 11.53 44.69
C LEU A 1048 -28.06 12.31 46.02
N GLY A 1049 -27.44 13.49 46.07
CA GLY A 1049 -27.54 14.43 47.18
C GLY A 1049 -26.84 13.89 48.41
N VAL A 1050 -25.57 13.50 48.25
CA VAL A 1050 -24.72 13.00 49.35
C VAL A 1050 -24.48 14.12 50.36
N ALA A 1051 -24.60 13.82 51.65
CA ALA A 1051 -24.47 14.79 52.73
C ALA A 1051 -23.45 14.35 53.82
N PRO A 1052 -22.95 15.30 54.65
CA PRO A 1052 -22.08 14.98 55.78
C PRO A 1052 -22.69 13.96 56.74
N GLY A 1053 -21.87 13.01 57.22
CA GLY A 1053 -22.27 11.94 58.14
C GLY A 1053 -23.00 10.75 57.48
N GLU A 1054 -23.29 10.80 56.18
CA GLU A 1054 -24.00 9.72 55.49
C GLU A 1054 -23.13 8.49 55.21
N ARG A 1055 -23.77 7.32 55.16
CA ARG A 1055 -23.15 6.08 54.66
C ARG A 1055 -23.55 5.84 53.20
N VAL A 1056 -22.57 5.81 52.31
CA VAL A 1056 -22.75 5.67 50.86
C VAL A 1056 -22.19 4.34 50.39
N PHE A 1057 -22.91 3.67 49.48
CA PHE A 1057 -22.43 2.50 48.77
C PHE A 1057 -22.20 2.82 47.29
N GLU A 1058 -21.09 2.38 46.71
CA GLU A 1058 -20.74 2.58 45.31
C GLU A 1058 -20.47 1.26 44.60
N VAL A 1059 -20.93 1.11 43.36
CA VAL A 1059 -20.73 -0.08 42.52
C VAL A 1059 -20.11 0.33 41.20
N GLY A 1060 -18.97 -0.28 40.88
CA GLY A 1060 -18.13 0.06 39.72
C GLY A 1060 -17.39 1.39 39.88
N PRO A 1061 -16.63 1.62 40.97
CA PRO A 1061 -15.90 2.87 41.21
C PRO A 1061 -14.76 3.12 40.20
N GLY A 1062 -14.33 2.11 39.44
CA GLY A 1062 -13.17 2.23 38.56
C GLY A 1062 -11.93 2.67 39.36
N THR A 1063 -11.19 3.67 38.85
CA THR A 1063 -10.02 4.23 39.56
C THR A 1063 -10.36 5.02 40.84
N ALA A 1064 -11.64 5.05 41.23
CA ALA A 1064 -12.21 5.58 42.47
C ALA A 1064 -12.33 7.11 42.60
N TRP A 1065 -12.28 7.87 41.50
CA TRP A 1065 -12.36 9.33 41.57
C TRP A 1065 -13.62 9.84 42.31
N LEU A 1066 -14.81 9.33 41.95
CA LEU A 1066 -16.06 9.68 42.62
C LEU A 1066 -16.10 9.21 44.08
N SER A 1067 -15.48 8.07 44.41
CA SER A 1067 -15.36 7.57 45.79
C SER A 1067 -14.65 8.56 46.71
N PHE A 1068 -13.58 9.20 46.22
CA PHE A 1068 -12.82 10.19 46.98
C PHE A 1068 -13.57 11.51 47.13
N ILE A 1069 -14.30 11.95 46.10
CA ILE A 1069 -15.18 13.12 46.18
C ILE A 1069 -16.31 12.88 47.19
N MET A 1070 -16.99 11.73 47.13
CA MET A 1070 -17.99 11.34 48.13
C MET A 1070 -17.40 11.26 49.54
N SER A 1071 -16.18 10.73 49.67
CA SER A 1071 -15.45 10.69 50.95
C SER A 1071 -15.19 12.09 51.53
N HIS A 1072 -14.90 13.09 50.70
CA HIS A 1072 -14.77 14.48 51.14
C HIS A 1072 -16.10 15.03 51.67
N ILE A 1073 -17.20 14.73 50.96
CA ILE A 1073 -18.55 15.22 51.28
C ILE A 1073 -19.08 14.63 52.58
N VAL A 1074 -18.91 13.32 52.80
CA VAL A 1074 -19.44 12.65 54.01
C VAL A 1074 -18.63 12.97 55.27
N GLY A 1075 -17.34 13.31 55.12
CA GLY A 1075 -16.45 13.66 56.23
C GLY A 1075 -16.18 12.51 57.21
N GLU A 1076 -15.42 12.79 58.28
CA GLU A 1076 -14.93 11.77 59.23
C GLU A 1076 -16.03 10.97 59.97
N GLN A 1077 -17.25 11.51 60.04
CA GLN A 1077 -18.40 10.82 60.68
C GLN A 1077 -19.20 9.96 59.70
N GLY A 1078 -18.99 10.11 58.39
CA GLY A 1078 -19.63 9.31 57.36
C GLY A 1078 -18.69 8.24 56.80
N ARG A 1079 -19.16 7.51 55.78
CA ARG A 1079 -18.41 6.38 55.21
C ARG A 1079 -18.82 6.06 53.78
N VAL A 1080 -17.85 5.77 52.93
CA VAL A 1080 -18.05 5.20 51.59
C VAL A 1080 -17.62 3.74 51.61
N ASP A 1081 -18.45 2.85 51.10
CA ASP A 1081 -18.13 1.45 50.86
C ASP A 1081 -18.25 1.20 49.34
N ALA A 1082 -17.18 0.82 48.65
CA ALA A 1082 -17.12 0.76 47.18
C ALA A 1082 -16.78 -0.65 46.69
N LEU A 1083 -17.55 -1.17 45.73
CA LEU A 1083 -17.46 -2.53 45.20
C LEU A 1083 -17.01 -2.53 43.74
N GLU A 1084 -15.88 -3.18 43.47
CA GLU A 1084 -15.25 -3.24 42.14
C GLU A 1084 -15.00 -4.71 41.72
N LEU A 1085 -15.14 -5.00 40.43
CA LEU A 1085 -14.95 -6.33 39.84
C LEU A 1085 -13.46 -6.68 39.72
N VAL A 1086 -12.63 -5.68 39.45
CA VAL A 1086 -11.20 -5.84 39.15
C VAL A 1086 -10.35 -5.59 40.41
N GLN A 1087 -9.76 -6.66 40.95
CA GLN A 1087 -8.94 -6.64 42.18
C GLN A 1087 -7.73 -5.69 42.06
N GLU A 1088 -7.15 -5.64 40.87
CA GLU A 1088 -5.99 -4.85 40.51
C GLU A 1088 -6.31 -3.34 40.56
N ILE A 1089 -7.56 -2.98 40.25
CA ILE A 1089 -8.12 -1.62 40.41
C ILE A 1089 -8.43 -1.33 41.89
N VAL A 1090 -8.98 -2.30 42.64
CA VAL A 1090 -9.16 -2.20 44.10
C VAL A 1090 -7.84 -1.85 44.81
N ASP A 1091 -6.76 -2.51 44.41
CA ASP A 1091 -5.44 -2.30 45.03
C ASP A 1091 -4.79 -0.97 44.58
N LEU A 1092 -5.07 -0.49 43.37
CA LEU A 1092 -4.73 0.88 42.96
C LEU A 1092 -5.49 1.92 43.79
N ALA A 1093 -6.80 1.74 43.99
CA ALA A 1093 -7.63 2.64 44.79
C ALA A 1093 -7.19 2.68 46.26
N LYS A 1094 -6.85 1.53 46.87
CA LYS A 1094 -6.27 1.45 48.22
C LYS A 1094 -4.91 2.13 48.36
N ARG A 1095 -4.06 2.09 47.33
CA ARG A 1095 -2.79 2.85 47.31
C ARG A 1095 -3.05 4.37 47.27
N LYS A 1096 -3.98 4.83 46.43
CA LYS A 1096 -4.43 6.24 46.42
C LYS A 1096 -5.07 6.64 47.75
N GLN A 1097 -5.74 5.71 48.43
CA GLN A 1097 -6.38 5.94 49.73
C GLN A 1097 -5.33 6.20 50.82
N ALA A 1098 -4.29 5.36 50.87
CA ALA A 1098 -3.15 5.57 51.74
C ALA A 1098 -2.40 6.87 51.42
N TYR A 1099 -2.22 7.18 50.13
CA TYR A 1099 -1.56 8.39 49.66
C TYR A 1099 -2.26 9.67 50.11
N PHE A 1100 -3.55 9.82 49.81
CA PHE A 1100 -4.33 11.00 50.23
C PHE A 1100 -4.74 10.98 51.73
N GLY A 1101 -4.32 9.98 52.50
CA GLY A 1101 -4.63 9.86 53.93
C GLY A 1101 -6.11 9.58 54.26
N VAL A 1102 -6.90 9.13 53.29
CA VAL A 1102 -8.36 9.00 53.39
C VAL A 1102 -8.74 7.73 54.16
N LYS A 1103 -9.40 7.85 55.32
CA LYS A 1103 -9.79 6.67 56.15
C LYS A 1103 -11.25 6.24 56.02
N THR A 1104 -12.04 7.05 55.33
CA THR A 1104 -13.51 6.96 55.27
C THR A 1104 -14.04 6.11 54.11
N ILE A 1105 -13.17 5.61 53.22
CA ILE A 1105 -13.53 4.68 52.14
C ILE A 1105 -13.15 3.23 52.51
N ASN A 1106 -13.93 2.26 52.07
CA ASN A 1106 -13.54 0.84 52.10
C ASN A 1106 -13.77 0.24 50.71
N PHE A 1107 -12.71 -0.30 50.10
CA PHE A 1107 -12.78 -0.95 48.80
C PHE A 1107 -12.88 -2.47 48.94
N TYR A 1108 -13.91 -3.04 48.32
CA TYR A 1108 -14.19 -4.47 48.27
C TYR A 1108 -14.14 -4.98 46.83
N GLN A 1109 -13.79 -6.25 46.68
CA GLN A 1109 -13.88 -6.94 45.40
C GLN A 1109 -15.19 -7.73 45.30
N GLY A 1110 -15.86 -7.70 44.14
CA GLY A 1110 -17.00 -8.58 43.86
C GLY A 1110 -17.73 -8.25 42.54
N ASP A 1111 -18.54 -9.20 42.07
CA ASP A 1111 -19.31 -9.12 40.84
C ASP A 1111 -20.80 -8.95 41.15
N VAL A 1112 -21.31 -7.73 40.97
CA VAL A 1112 -22.71 -7.37 41.25
C VAL A 1112 -23.71 -8.08 40.31
N ASN A 1113 -23.26 -8.58 39.16
CA ASN A 1113 -24.11 -9.23 38.17
C ASN A 1113 -24.39 -10.71 38.51
N ARG A 1114 -23.61 -11.30 39.42
CA ARG A 1114 -23.77 -12.70 39.85
C ARG A 1114 -24.60 -12.83 41.12
N ASP A 1115 -24.24 -12.08 42.16
CA ASP A 1115 -24.84 -12.21 43.49
C ASP A 1115 -24.36 -11.03 44.36
N VAL A 1116 -25.22 -10.42 45.19
CA VAL A 1116 -24.74 -9.39 46.15
C VAL A 1116 -23.93 -10.07 47.27
N PRO A 1117 -22.64 -9.72 47.46
CA PRO A 1117 -21.79 -10.36 48.46
C PRO A 1117 -22.39 -10.46 49.87
N ALA A 1118 -22.20 -11.61 50.53
CA ALA A 1118 -22.83 -11.92 51.82
C ALA A 1118 -22.55 -10.88 52.93
N TYR A 1119 -21.37 -10.25 52.94
CA TYR A 1119 -21.01 -9.18 53.88
C TYR A 1119 -21.78 -7.86 53.66
N LEU A 1120 -22.30 -7.63 52.45
CA LEU A 1120 -23.20 -6.52 52.14
C LEU A 1120 -24.64 -6.85 52.54
N ARG A 1121 -25.05 -8.12 52.43
CA ARG A 1121 -26.37 -8.57 52.93
C ARG A 1121 -26.54 -8.34 54.44
N SER A 1122 -25.48 -8.49 55.23
CA SER A 1122 -25.46 -8.08 56.66
C SER A 1122 -25.48 -6.57 56.90
N SER A 1123 -25.29 -5.75 55.86
CA SER A 1123 -25.44 -4.28 55.89
C SER A 1123 -26.78 -3.81 55.28
N ALA A 1124 -27.75 -4.72 55.06
CA ALA A 1124 -29.08 -4.37 54.57
C ALA A 1124 -29.77 -3.32 55.46
N GLY A 1125 -30.38 -2.32 54.85
CA GLY A 1125 -31.05 -1.23 55.58
C GLY A 1125 -30.12 -0.23 56.28
N THR A 1126 -28.80 -0.22 56.02
CA THR A 1126 -27.84 0.64 56.75
C THR A 1126 -27.24 1.80 55.94
N TYR A 1127 -27.48 1.87 54.63
CA TYR A 1127 -26.96 2.93 53.77
C TYR A 1127 -27.96 4.06 53.55
N ASP A 1128 -27.47 5.29 53.45
CA ASP A 1128 -28.26 6.49 53.14
C ASP A 1128 -28.34 6.72 51.64
N ARG A 1129 -27.29 6.37 50.90
CA ARG A 1129 -27.17 6.52 49.44
C ARG A 1129 -26.53 5.29 48.77
N VAL A 1130 -26.93 5.02 47.54
CA VAL A 1130 -26.30 4.03 46.64
C VAL A 1130 -26.03 4.69 45.28
N LEU A 1131 -24.79 4.61 44.80
CA LEU A 1131 -24.39 4.95 43.44
C LEU A 1131 -24.07 3.67 42.68
N VAL A 1132 -24.71 3.45 41.54
CA VAL A 1132 -24.29 2.45 40.56
C VAL A 1132 -23.70 3.21 39.38
N ALA A 1133 -22.37 3.22 39.28
CA ALA A 1133 -21.63 3.94 38.23
C ALA A 1133 -21.41 3.07 36.98
N CYS A 1134 -21.49 1.74 37.12
CA CYS A 1134 -21.43 0.79 36.02
C CYS A 1134 -22.81 0.37 35.49
N THR A 1135 -22.82 -0.45 34.46
CA THR A 1135 -24.03 -1.11 33.96
C THR A 1135 -24.39 -2.28 34.89
N ALA A 1136 -25.68 -2.42 35.23
CA ALA A 1136 -26.18 -3.48 36.11
C ALA A 1136 -27.63 -3.86 35.72
N PRO A 1137 -28.01 -5.14 35.78
CA PRO A 1137 -29.37 -5.57 35.46
C PRO A 1137 -30.35 -5.19 36.58
N GLU A 1138 -31.62 -4.98 36.22
CA GLU A 1138 -32.63 -4.41 37.12
C GLU A 1138 -32.83 -5.23 38.42
N ASN A 1139 -32.67 -6.56 38.37
CA ASN A 1139 -32.73 -7.41 39.57
C ASN A 1139 -31.57 -7.14 40.56
N ALA A 1140 -30.36 -6.88 40.06
CA ALA A 1140 -29.24 -6.47 40.91
C ALA A 1140 -29.49 -5.08 41.51
N VAL A 1141 -30.08 -4.16 40.74
CA VAL A 1141 -30.49 -2.83 41.24
C VAL A 1141 -31.58 -2.92 42.32
N GLU A 1142 -32.53 -3.85 42.19
CA GLU A 1142 -33.53 -4.13 43.23
C GLU A 1142 -32.89 -4.69 44.52
N GLU A 1143 -31.94 -5.63 44.42
CA GLU A 1143 -31.18 -6.14 45.58
C GLU A 1143 -30.34 -5.05 46.26
N LEU A 1144 -29.68 -4.18 45.49
CA LEU A 1144 -28.97 -3.01 46.02
C LEU A 1144 -29.92 -2.03 46.72
N GLY A 1145 -31.17 -1.92 46.28
CA GLY A 1145 -32.25 -1.24 47.03
C GLY A 1145 -32.48 -1.81 48.43
N GLY A 1146 -32.15 -3.08 48.67
CA GLY A 1146 -32.12 -3.72 49.98
C GLY A 1146 -31.16 -3.05 50.97
N LEU A 1147 -30.04 -2.49 50.49
CA LEU A 1147 -29.01 -1.86 51.30
C LEU A 1147 -29.44 -0.51 51.93
N LEU A 1148 -30.35 0.20 51.27
CA LEU A 1148 -30.83 1.52 51.72
C LEU A 1148 -31.70 1.45 52.99
N LYS A 1149 -31.57 2.44 53.87
CA LYS A 1149 -32.55 2.81 54.90
C LYS A 1149 -33.88 3.25 54.26
N PRO A 1150 -35.02 3.17 54.97
CA PRO A 1150 -36.24 3.88 54.55
C PRO A 1150 -35.96 5.38 54.33
N GLY A 1151 -36.32 5.91 53.17
CA GLY A 1151 -36.01 7.28 52.74
C GLY A 1151 -34.69 7.45 51.98
N GLY A 1152 -33.78 6.46 52.02
CA GLY A 1152 -32.51 6.47 51.29
C GLY A 1152 -32.70 6.45 49.76
N ARG A 1153 -31.68 6.91 49.03
CA ARG A 1153 -31.74 7.12 47.56
C ARG A 1153 -30.71 6.30 46.80
N LEU A 1154 -31.08 5.84 45.61
CA LEU A 1154 -30.22 5.11 44.68
C LEU A 1154 -30.26 5.81 43.32
N ILE A 1155 -29.10 5.96 42.67
CA ILE A 1155 -29.00 6.37 41.26
C ILE A 1155 -28.27 5.28 40.46
N HIS A 1156 -28.78 4.96 39.28
CA HIS A 1156 -28.17 4.00 38.36
C HIS A 1156 -28.50 4.33 36.90
N PRO A 1157 -27.64 3.95 35.93
CA PRO A 1157 -27.97 4.01 34.52
C PRO A 1157 -28.98 2.91 34.12
N VAL A 1158 -29.80 3.24 33.13
CA VAL A 1158 -30.65 2.34 32.34
C VAL A 1158 -30.45 2.69 30.89
N TYR A 1159 -30.24 1.70 30.03
CA TYR A 1159 -30.27 1.90 28.59
C TYR A 1159 -31.70 1.67 28.10
N GLU A 1160 -32.30 2.70 27.52
CA GLU A 1160 -33.57 2.61 26.80
C GLU A 1160 -33.29 2.64 25.30
N ASP A 1161 -33.95 1.78 24.54
CA ASP A 1161 -33.84 1.82 23.08
C ASP A 1161 -34.58 3.05 22.54
N SER A 1162 -33.83 3.97 21.96
CA SER A 1162 -34.35 5.06 21.16
C SER A 1162 -34.25 4.72 19.66
N PRO A 1163 -34.95 5.46 18.77
CA PRO A 1163 -34.79 5.31 17.33
C PRO A 1163 -33.34 5.49 16.84
N ASN A 1164 -32.50 6.19 17.61
CA ASN A 1164 -31.11 6.50 17.28
C ASN A 1164 -30.10 5.54 17.97
N GLY A 1165 -30.59 4.45 18.58
CA GLY A 1165 -29.78 3.53 19.40
C GLY A 1165 -30.11 3.65 20.90
N LYS A 1166 -29.31 2.97 21.74
CA LYS A 1166 -29.57 2.89 23.19
C LYS A 1166 -29.18 4.17 23.91
N ASN A 1167 -30.18 4.99 24.30
CA ASN A 1167 -29.93 6.18 25.13
C ASN A 1167 -29.78 5.75 26.59
N MET A 1168 -28.66 6.11 27.20
CA MET A 1168 -28.46 5.93 28.64
C MET A 1168 -29.20 7.03 29.41
N ARG A 1169 -30.04 6.65 30.38
CA ARG A 1169 -30.72 7.54 31.31
C ARG A 1169 -30.47 7.11 32.74
N PHE A 1170 -30.25 8.07 33.63
CA PHE A 1170 -30.04 7.78 35.05
C PHE A 1170 -31.35 7.93 35.84
N TYR A 1171 -31.71 6.89 36.59
CA TYR A 1171 -32.93 6.87 37.39
C TYR A 1171 -32.65 7.09 38.87
N LEU A 1172 -33.20 8.18 39.43
CA LEU A 1172 -33.16 8.44 40.86
C LEU A 1172 -34.34 7.74 41.54
N LYS A 1173 -34.06 6.61 42.20
CA LYS A 1173 -34.98 5.81 43.00
C LYS A 1173 -34.81 6.15 44.48
N ALA A 1174 -35.89 6.08 45.27
CA ALA A 1174 -35.80 6.13 46.74
C ALA A 1174 -36.60 5.01 47.39
N LYS A 1175 -36.13 4.52 48.54
CA LYS A 1175 -36.77 3.43 49.28
C LYS A 1175 -37.93 3.96 50.11
N ARG A 1176 -39.13 3.46 49.84
CA ARG A 1176 -40.33 3.78 50.63
C ARG A 1176 -40.32 3.06 51.99
N PRO A 1177 -41.10 3.52 52.98
CA PRO A 1177 -41.26 2.84 54.27
C PRO A 1177 -41.72 1.38 54.16
N ASN A 1178 -42.41 1.00 53.08
CA ASN A 1178 -42.81 -0.39 52.80
C ASN A 1178 -41.70 -1.23 52.12
N GLY A 1179 -40.44 -0.79 52.16
CA GLY A 1179 -39.27 -1.49 51.66
C GLY A 1179 -39.02 -1.40 50.15
N ARG A 1180 -40.02 -1.05 49.33
CA ARG A 1180 -39.89 -1.00 47.86
C ARG A 1180 -39.21 0.28 47.38
N LEU A 1181 -38.35 0.16 46.36
CA LEU A 1181 -37.86 1.30 45.60
C LEU A 1181 -39.01 1.94 44.81
N LYS A 1182 -38.98 3.28 44.67
CA LYS A 1182 -39.85 4.03 43.77
C LYS A 1182 -39.02 5.09 43.06
N ILE A 1183 -39.20 5.25 41.76
CA ILE A 1183 -38.62 6.36 40.98
C ILE A 1183 -39.19 7.68 41.54
N VAL A 1184 -38.29 8.59 41.93
CA VAL A 1184 -38.62 9.91 42.51
C VAL A 1184 -38.35 11.02 41.50
N SER A 1185 -37.27 10.89 40.74
CA SER A 1185 -37.04 11.68 39.52
C SER A 1185 -36.65 10.73 38.39
N SER A 1186 -37.33 10.90 37.26
CA SER A 1186 -36.98 10.30 35.97
C SER A 1186 -36.50 11.38 35.01
N GLN A 1187 -35.78 12.40 35.51
CA GLN A 1187 -35.06 13.32 34.64
C GLN A 1187 -34.13 12.47 33.77
N ALA A 1188 -34.44 12.40 32.49
CA ALA A 1188 -33.56 11.85 31.49
C ALA A 1188 -32.33 12.75 31.46
N PHE A 1189 -31.30 12.36 32.20
CA PHE A 1189 -29.94 12.78 31.93
C PHE A 1189 -29.52 12.09 30.64
N GLU A 1190 -30.02 12.63 29.54
CA GLU A 1190 -29.38 12.44 28.25
C GLU A 1190 -28.02 13.10 28.38
N MET A 1191 -27.00 12.29 28.70
CA MET A 1191 -25.65 12.61 28.29
C MET A 1191 -25.65 12.57 26.77
N LYS A 1192 -26.10 13.67 26.15
CA LYS A 1192 -25.50 14.07 24.90
C LYS A 1192 -24.00 14.19 25.20
N PRO A 1193 -23.13 13.49 24.46
CA PRO A 1193 -21.71 13.82 24.49
C PRO A 1193 -21.59 15.35 24.29
N PRO A 1194 -20.69 16.03 25.00
CA PRO A 1194 -20.52 17.47 24.81
C PRO A 1194 -20.31 17.80 23.33
N ASP A 1195 -20.75 18.98 22.96
CA ASP A 1195 -20.52 19.55 21.65
C ASP A 1195 -19.02 19.89 21.58
N TYR A 1196 -18.18 18.90 21.26
CA TYR A 1196 -16.73 18.97 21.50
C TYR A 1196 -16.06 20.13 20.74
N GLU A 1197 -16.66 20.56 19.63
CA GLU A 1197 -16.29 21.75 18.84
C GLU A 1197 -16.53 23.09 19.55
N LYS A 1198 -17.26 23.14 20.68
CA LYS A 1198 -17.56 24.39 21.42
C LYS A 1198 -16.76 24.57 22.72
N VAL A 1199 -15.88 23.63 23.08
CA VAL A 1199 -15.09 23.65 24.33
C VAL A 1199 -13.58 23.74 24.09
N LEU A 1200 -13.13 23.33 22.89
CA LEU A 1200 -11.83 23.70 22.33
C LEU A 1200 -11.89 25.12 21.73
#